data_AF-A0AA39X9R5-F1
#
_entry.id   AF-A0AA39X9R5-F1
#
_cell.length_a   1.000
_cell.length_b   1.000
_cell.length_c   1.000
_cell.angle_alpha   90.00
_cell.angle_beta   90.00
_cell.angle_gamma   90.00
#
_symmetry.space_group_name_H-M   'P 1'
#
loop_
_entity.id
_entity.type
_entity.pdbx_description
1 polymer ?
#
loop_
_entity_poly.entity_id
_entity_poly.type
_entity_poly.pdbx_seq_one_letter_code
_entity_poly.pdbx_strand_id
1 'polypeptide(L)'
;MADDLLEPWPVKEIVYTAIVGMVMVAALLEWFLWLAAFMYCLWKVFRKAEHWTVRVLTLLVGFAFFLLRCIFLPIMIVTLPLPSQVTRIWPPAMVNFLQWFAFYSFAGLLTIPWLFCVYQIVTHQLGRTKRIKQILDEVSAPKVVIVMPCYKEEPEILITAVNSVVECDYPPSCIHVFLSFDGDQEDELYLNTIEKLGVPLTLETYPKSIDVSYRGARVTVSRFPHGGKRQCQKQTFRLIDKVYHEYLKRNDNLFILFIDSDCILDRVCLQNFVYDMELSPGNRRDMLAMTGVITSTTQKHSLITLLQDMEYVHGQLFERTVESGCGAVTCLPGALTMLRFSAFRRMAKYYFADKAEQCEDLFDFAKSHLGEDRWLTHLFMIGAKKRYQIQMCTSAFCKTEAVQTMQSLIKQRRRWFLGFITNEVCMLTDWRLWKRYPILILVRFMQNTIRTTALLFFVMVLALMTTSKRVVDLPVGFIGISLGLNWLMMIYFGMKLKRFKLMLYPMMFVLNPFFNWYYMVYGIFTAGQRTWGGPRADAAAADPHTTPQEAIEQAEKTGDDLNIVPESFIPATQERKGDIKSSGVGRSKSLLQPPDKLVGKFAAPERTPSGWYQHADDSMASVSALAGSHFAGKRQLQHRDSFDSSFSAQTGNFSVYMPRRVESIMGDEDRRKYELAQASQVNQFTSNARVNQEPPPGQVYEFSESELRRAGFTDAVDSLLMAAGSRRPPHQRMSSAESLASGSLSQERGQLHHSDSYRAIRQQIVPPPNTTARTGRSPLGRAGWVGSTTMDEVEDQIGGSHYDPDSRGTSPRHSQGPRTNHR
;
A
#
# COMPACT_ATOMS: atom_id res chain seq x y z
N MET A 1 51.21 11.90 32.09
CA MET A 1 50.34 11.42 30.99
C MET A 1 50.51 9.92 30.71
N ALA A 2 51.73 9.36 30.64
CA ALA A 2 51.89 7.89 30.52
C ALA A 2 51.68 7.15 31.86
N ASP A 3 52.07 7.74 32.99
CA ASP A 3 51.95 7.09 34.31
C ASP A 3 50.51 7.03 34.86
N ASP A 4 49.60 7.89 34.37
CA ASP A 4 48.18 7.92 34.81
C ASP A 4 47.32 6.82 34.18
N LEU A 5 47.80 6.14 33.13
CA LEU A 5 47.10 5.04 32.45
C LEU A 5 47.31 3.68 33.12
N LEU A 6 48.19 3.62 34.13
CA LEU A 6 48.53 2.40 34.88
C LEU A 6 47.76 2.29 36.21
N GLU A 7 46.91 3.26 36.56
CA GLU A 7 46.04 3.16 37.73
C GLU A 7 44.99 2.05 37.55
N PRO A 8 44.86 1.10 38.51
CA PRO A 8 43.89 0.02 38.39
C PRO A 8 42.47 0.57 38.31
N TRP A 9 41.73 0.14 37.29
CA TRP A 9 40.35 0.59 37.06
C TRP A 9 39.46 0.17 38.23
N PRO A 10 38.57 1.04 38.73
CA PRO A 10 37.55 0.63 39.69
C PRO A 10 36.69 -0.49 39.11
N VAL A 11 36.36 -1.53 39.89
CA VAL A 11 35.54 -2.67 39.44
C VAL A 11 34.23 -2.23 38.78
N LYS A 12 33.58 -1.19 39.31
CA LYS A 12 32.38 -0.57 38.71
C LYS A 12 32.59 -0.03 37.30
N GLU A 13 33.76 0.57 37.02
CA GLU A 13 34.10 1.09 35.70
C GLU A 13 34.45 -0.05 34.74
N ILE A 14 35.07 -1.13 35.22
CA ILE A 14 35.32 -2.34 34.43
C ILE A 14 34.00 -2.98 33.97
N VAL A 15 33.06 -3.21 34.90
CA VAL A 15 31.74 -3.79 34.59
C VAL A 15 30.96 -2.89 33.65
N TYR A 16 30.93 -1.58 33.92
CA TYR A 16 30.30 -0.60 33.05
C TYR A 16 30.88 -0.62 31.63
N THR A 17 32.20 -0.65 31.51
CA THR A 17 32.90 -0.66 30.21
C THR A 17 32.65 -1.97 29.46
N ALA A 18 32.54 -3.10 30.14
CA ALA A 18 32.20 -4.37 29.52
C ALA A 18 30.78 -4.36 28.91
N ILE A 19 29.80 -3.84 29.64
CA ILE A 19 28.40 -3.77 29.18
C ILE A 19 28.23 -2.74 28.06
N VAL A 20 28.71 -1.51 28.29
CA VAL A 20 28.60 -0.42 27.31
C VAL A 20 29.48 -0.68 26.09
N GLY A 21 30.63 -1.32 26.26
CA GLY A 21 31.54 -1.70 25.19
C GLY A 21 30.84 -2.53 24.11
N MET A 22 29.98 -3.48 24.47
CA MET A 22 29.23 -4.28 23.51
C MET A 22 28.24 -3.43 22.69
N VAL A 23 27.52 -2.52 23.34
CA VAL A 23 26.59 -1.59 22.67
C VAL A 23 27.34 -0.60 21.78
N MET A 24 28.52 -0.16 22.21
CA MET A 24 29.42 0.70 21.43
C MET A 24 29.93 0.01 20.18
N VAL A 25 30.33 -1.26 20.26
CA VAL A 25 30.72 -2.06 19.10
C VAL A 25 29.54 -2.20 18.14
N ALA A 26 28.33 -2.46 18.65
CA ALA A 26 27.12 -2.52 17.82
C ALA A 26 26.82 -1.19 17.12
N ALA A 27 26.98 -0.06 17.82
CA ALA A 27 26.80 1.29 17.25
C ALA A 27 27.86 1.64 16.21
N LEU A 28 29.12 1.24 16.42
CA LEU A 28 30.21 1.40 15.44
C LEU A 28 29.96 0.53 14.21
N LEU A 29 29.50 -0.71 14.38
CA LEU A 29 29.11 -1.58 13.28
C LEU A 29 27.98 -0.94 12.48
N GLU A 30 26.95 -0.40 13.14
CA GLU A 30 25.86 0.33 12.47
C GLU A 30 26.39 1.54 11.68
N TRP A 31 27.24 2.35 12.31
CA TRP A 31 27.86 3.52 11.66
C TRP A 31 28.63 3.16 10.41
N PHE A 32 29.42 2.09 10.47
CA PHE A 32 30.20 1.59 9.35
C PHE A 32 29.30 1.01 8.25
N LEU A 33 28.37 0.13 8.60
CA LEU A 33 27.49 -0.54 7.64
C LEU A 33 26.60 0.47 6.91
N TRP A 34 26.05 1.47 7.62
CA TRP A 34 25.25 2.52 6.98
C TRP A 34 26.08 3.34 6.00
N LEU A 35 27.29 3.75 6.39
CA LEU A 35 28.22 4.46 5.51
C LEU A 35 28.58 3.60 4.29
N ALA A 36 28.94 2.34 4.49
CA ALA A 36 29.32 1.41 3.42
C ALA A 36 28.17 1.17 2.44
N ALA A 37 26.96 0.91 2.94
CA ALA A 37 25.78 0.69 2.10
C ALA A 37 25.40 1.93 1.29
N PHE A 38 25.48 3.12 1.89
CA PHE A 38 25.19 4.37 1.21
C PHE A 38 26.26 4.70 0.14
N MET A 39 27.55 4.51 0.46
CA MET A 39 28.65 4.70 -0.49
C MET A 39 28.62 3.67 -1.62
N TYR A 40 28.22 2.42 -1.35
CA TYR A 40 27.97 1.41 -2.37
C TYR A 40 26.88 1.86 -3.36
N CYS A 41 25.76 2.38 -2.84
CA CYS A 41 24.69 2.91 -3.67
C CYS A 41 25.17 4.09 -4.51
N LEU A 42 25.91 5.05 -3.93
CA LEU A 42 26.49 6.17 -4.67
C LEU A 42 27.46 5.70 -5.76
N TRP A 43 28.30 4.71 -5.47
CA TRP A 43 29.19 4.12 -6.47
C TRP A 43 28.42 3.48 -7.63
N LYS A 44 27.31 2.78 -7.33
CA LYS A 44 26.41 2.24 -8.37
C LYS A 44 25.79 3.35 -9.22
N VAL A 45 25.30 4.43 -8.61
CA VAL A 45 24.81 5.62 -9.32
C VAL A 45 25.91 6.20 -10.21
N PHE A 46 27.12 6.40 -9.69
CA PHE A 46 28.24 6.95 -10.46
C PHE A 46 28.57 6.10 -11.70
N ARG A 47 28.61 4.76 -11.55
CA ARG A 47 28.89 3.85 -12.66
C ARG A 47 27.78 3.79 -13.70
N LYS A 48 26.52 3.87 -13.26
CA LYS A 48 25.34 3.82 -14.14
C LYS A 48 24.95 5.18 -14.71
N ALA A 49 25.53 6.28 -14.22
CA ALA A 49 25.22 7.63 -14.67
C ALA A 49 25.54 7.83 -16.16
N GLU A 50 24.50 8.19 -16.92
CA GLU A 50 24.59 8.55 -18.34
C GLU A 50 25.11 9.98 -18.53
N HIS A 51 24.73 10.91 -17.64
CA HIS A 51 25.12 12.31 -17.70
C HIS A 51 26.23 12.66 -16.71
N TRP A 52 27.17 13.52 -17.12
CA TRP A 52 28.30 13.95 -16.30
C TRP A 52 27.88 14.73 -15.04
N THR A 53 26.76 15.46 -15.11
CA THR A 53 26.20 16.21 -13.97
C THR A 53 25.84 15.29 -12.81
N VAL A 54 25.27 14.12 -13.11
CA VAL A 54 24.93 13.10 -12.10
C VAL A 54 26.21 12.56 -11.46
N ARG A 55 27.27 12.33 -12.23
CA ARG A 55 28.56 11.89 -11.69
C ARG A 55 29.17 12.91 -10.74
N VAL A 56 29.22 14.18 -11.15
CA VAL A 56 29.74 15.27 -10.31
C VAL A 56 28.90 15.41 -9.04
N LEU A 57 27.57 15.45 -9.17
CA LEU A 57 26.68 15.55 -8.01
C LEU A 57 26.83 14.35 -7.07
N THR A 58 27.02 13.14 -7.61
CA THR A 58 27.27 11.92 -6.82
C THR A 58 28.56 12.04 -6.01
N LEU A 59 29.63 12.59 -6.60
CA LEU A 59 30.89 12.83 -5.88
C LEU A 59 30.72 13.91 -4.79
N LEU A 60 29.99 14.99 -5.09
CA LEU A 60 29.73 16.06 -4.11
C LEU A 60 28.89 15.55 -2.94
N VAL A 61 27.80 14.84 -3.21
CA VAL A 61 26.93 14.24 -2.19
C VAL A 61 27.70 13.19 -1.40
N GLY A 62 28.49 12.34 -2.05
CA GLY A 62 29.31 11.33 -1.38
C GLY A 62 30.38 11.93 -0.49
N PHE A 63 31.10 12.95 -0.97
CA PHE A 63 32.09 13.67 -0.18
C PHE A 63 31.45 14.37 1.02
N ALA A 64 30.35 15.10 0.81
CA ALA A 64 29.64 15.78 1.88
C ALA A 64 29.08 14.79 2.92
N PHE A 65 28.49 13.68 2.46
CA PHE A 65 27.96 12.64 3.34
C PHE A 65 29.07 12.00 4.19
N PHE A 66 30.18 11.61 3.56
CA PHE A 66 31.34 11.05 4.25
C PHE A 66 31.92 12.05 5.26
N LEU A 67 32.18 13.28 4.84
CA LEU A 67 32.73 14.34 5.69
C LEU A 67 31.85 14.61 6.90
N LEU A 68 30.53 14.79 6.70
CA LEU A 68 29.61 15.01 7.81
C LEU A 68 29.57 13.82 8.76
N ARG A 69 29.56 12.58 8.25
CA ARG A 69 29.60 11.39 9.11
C ARG A 69 30.91 11.27 9.89
N CYS A 70 32.04 11.64 9.29
CA CYS A 70 33.33 11.71 9.97
C CYS A 70 33.36 12.82 11.03
N ILE A 71 32.67 13.95 10.82
CA ILE A 71 32.52 15.02 11.82
C ILE A 71 31.61 14.57 12.97
N PHE A 72 30.53 13.83 12.66
CA PHE A 72 29.61 13.32 13.67
C PHE A 72 30.20 12.20 14.53
N LEU A 73 31.22 11.47 14.05
CA LEU A 73 31.81 10.38 14.83
C LEU A 73 32.51 10.86 16.12
N PRO A 74 33.43 11.86 16.11
CA PRO A 74 33.98 12.45 17.32
C PRO A 74 32.91 13.04 18.24
N ILE A 75 31.89 13.68 17.65
CA ILE A 75 30.73 14.19 18.39
C ILE A 75 30.06 13.05 19.17
N MET A 76 29.76 11.93 18.52
CA MET A 76 29.16 10.76 19.15
C MET A 76 30.03 10.27 20.31
N ILE A 77 31.33 10.04 20.06
CA ILE A 77 32.28 9.54 21.06
C ILE A 77 32.32 10.43 22.32
N VAL A 78 32.36 11.75 22.12
CA VAL A 78 32.50 12.72 23.21
C VAL A 78 31.19 12.98 23.95
N THR A 79 30.03 12.80 23.30
CA THR A 79 28.72 12.88 23.96
C THR A 79 28.40 11.65 24.81
N LEU A 80 29.12 10.55 24.59
CA LEU A 80 28.88 9.32 25.33
C LEU A 80 29.47 9.43 26.75
N PRO A 81 28.78 8.88 27.74
CA PRO A 81 29.25 8.81 29.13
C PRO A 81 30.41 7.80 29.26
N LEU A 82 31.57 8.14 28.72
CA LEU A 82 32.76 7.30 28.76
C LEU A 82 33.39 7.25 30.16
N PRO A 83 34.11 6.16 30.50
CA PRO A 83 34.85 6.05 31.76
C PRO A 83 35.79 7.22 32.00
N SER A 84 35.99 7.58 33.27
CA SER A 84 36.75 8.76 33.67
C SER A 84 38.19 8.74 33.12
N GLN A 85 38.81 7.57 33.11
CA GLN A 85 40.15 7.37 32.57
C GLN A 85 40.25 7.62 31.05
N VAL A 86 39.22 7.26 30.27
CA VAL A 86 39.18 7.52 28.82
C VAL A 86 38.93 9.00 28.54
N THR A 87 38.06 9.64 29.31
CA THR A 87 37.77 11.08 29.13
C THR A 87 38.97 11.98 29.42
N ARG A 88 39.92 11.55 30.27
CA ARG A 88 41.16 12.30 30.56
C ARG A 88 42.09 12.47 29.34
N ILE A 89 41.95 11.61 28.33
CA ILE A 89 42.76 11.64 27.10
C ILE A 89 42.38 12.84 26.22
N TRP A 90 41.17 13.37 26.38
CA TRP A 90 40.61 14.39 25.49
C TRP A 90 40.71 15.79 26.11
N PRO A 91 41.23 16.80 25.39
CA PRO A 91 41.27 18.18 25.87
C PRO A 91 39.86 18.71 26.25
N PRO A 92 39.65 19.23 27.47
CA PRO A 92 38.31 19.67 27.91
C PRO A 92 37.67 20.74 27.03
N ALA A 93 38.47 21.66 26.47
CA ALA A 93 37.98 22.70 25.56
C ALA A 93 37.38 22.10 24.27
N MET A 94 38.02 21.07 23.72
CA MET A 94 37.54 20.38 22.53
C MET A 94 36.26 19.59 22.83
N VAL A 95 36.21 18.92 23.99
CA VAL A 95 35.03 18.19 24.45
C VAL A 95 33.82 19.12 24.56
N ASN A 96 33.99 20.25 25.24
CA ASN A 96 32.94 21.25 25.42
C ASN A 96 32.44 21.80 24.09
N PHE A 97 33.34 22.13 23.15
CA PHE A 97 32.96 22.61 21.83
C PHE A 97 32.17 21.56 21.03
N LEU A 98 32.63 20.30 21.00
CA LEU A 98 31.95 19.24 20.28
C LEU A 98 30.58 18.92 20.87
N GLN A 99 30.44 18.89 22.19
CA GLN A 99 29.15 18.70 22.86
C GLN A 99 28.20 19.87 22.60
N TRP A 100 28.70 21.10 22.63
CA TRP A 100 27.92 22.29 22.27
C TRP A 100 27.42 22.21 20.83
N PHE A 101 28.31 21.95 19.87
CA PHE A 101 27.94 21.84 18.46
C PHE A 101 26.94 20.70 18.21
N ALA A 102 27.16 19.55 18.85
CA ALA A 102 26.25 18.41 18.80
C ALA A 102 24.85 18.80 19.29
N PHE A 103 24.78 19.40 20.47
CA PHE A 103 23.53 19.83 21.10
C PHE A 103 22.73 20.74 20.18
N TYR A 104 23.33 21.81 19.66
CA TYR A 104 22.61 22.77 18.81
C TYR A 104 22.24 22.18 17.45
N SER A 105 23.09 21.33 16.87
CA SER A 105 22.80 20.63 15.62
C SER A 105 21.58 19.71 15.80
N PHE A 106 21.58 18.85 16.82
CA PHE A 106 20.47 17.94 17.10
C PHE A 106 19.19 18.70 17.49
N ALA A 107 19.30 19.78 18.25
CA ALA A 107 18.16 20.65 18.57
C ALA A 107 17.53 21.23 17.31
N GLY A 108 18.31 21.78 16.38
CA GLY A 108 17.80 22.29 15.11
C GLY A 108 17.11 21.21 14.29
N LEU A 109 17.73 20.04 14.15
CA LEU A 109 17.20 18.93 13.36
C LEU A 109 15.95 18.28 13.93
N LEU A 110 15.71 18.42 15.23
CA LEU A 110 14.49 17.95 15.86
C LEU A 110 13.40 19.02 15.83
N THR A 111 13.74 20.24 16.26
CA THR A 111 12.77 21.33 16.40
C THR A 111 12.25 21.84 15.05
N ILE A 112 13.09 21.90 14.01
CA ILE A 112 12.66 22.39 12.70
C ILE A 112 11.58 21.46 12.10
N PRO A 113 11.80 20.15 11.90
CA PRO A 113 10.74 19.24 11.45
C PRO A 113 9.50 19.27 12.36
N TRP A 114 9.70 19.35 13.67
CA TRP A 114 8.59 19.44 14.61
C TRP A 114 7.73 20.68 14.39
N LEU A 115 8.35 21.86 14.21
CA LEU A 115 7.65 23.10 13.89
C LEU A 115 6.95 23.04 12.52
N PHE A 116 7.58 22.42 11.52
CA PHE A 116 6.92 22.17 10.23
C PHE A 116 5.68 21.30 10.39
N CYS A 117 5.76 20.23 11.18
CA CYS A 117 4.63 19.36 11.46
C CYS A 117 3.51 20.12 12.19
N VAL A 118 3.83 20.89 13.23
CA VAL A 118 2.86 21.73 13.95
C VAL A 118 2.20 22.73 13.01
N TYR A 119 2.98 23.44 12.19
CA TYR A 119 2.45 24.35 11.17
C TYR A 119 1.44 23.64 10.26
N GLN A 120 1.81 22.46 9.74
CA GLN A 120 0.94 21.68 8.87
C GLN A 120 -0.35 21.20 9.56
N ILE A 121 -0.28 20.78 10.82
CA ILE A 121 -1.44 20.38 11.63
C ILE A 121 -2.37 21.57 11.91
N VAL A 122 -1.81 22.77 12.09
CA VAL A 122 -2.60 23.99 12.33
C VAL A 122 -3.26 24.48 11.05
N THR A 123 -2.58 24.35 9.90
CA THR A 123 -3.12 24.80 8.61
C THR A 123 -4.05 23.79 7.96
N HIS A 124 -3.86 22.49 8.21
CA HIS A 124 -4.66 21.41 7.61
C HIS A 124 -5.44 20.67 8.68
N GLN A 125 -6.71 20.37 8.39
CA GLN A 125 -7.55 19.64 9.33
C GLN A 125 -7.11 18.17 9.41
N LEU A 126 -6.61 17.78 10.59
CA LEU A 126 -6.38 16.37 10.94
C LEU A 126 -7.67 15.73 11.44
N GLY A 127 -8.04 14.58 10.86
CA GLY A 127 -9.13 13.74 11.36
C GLY A 127 -10.05 13.19 10.28
N ARG A 128 -11.02 12.39 10.70
CA ARG A 128 -11.95 11.64 9.85
C ARG A 128 -13.28 12.36 9.63
N THR A 129 -13.27 13.69 9.71
CA THR A 129 -14.47 14.49 9.53
C THR A 129 -14.75 14.70 8.05
N LYS A 130 -16.01 14.65 7.65
CA LYS A 130 -16.44 15.01 6.30
C LYS A 130 -16.10 16.47 6.02
N ARG A 131 -15.33 16.72 4.95
CA ARG A 131 -14.91 18.09 4.57
C ARG A 131 -15.82 18.72 3.53
N ILE A 132 -16.47 17.90 2.71
CA ILE A 132 -17.41 18.37 1.69
C ILE A 132 -18.76 18.63 2.36
N LYS A 133 -19.15 19.91 2.44
CA LYS A 133 -20.45 20.33 3.00
C LYS A 133 -21.61 20.15 2.01
N GLN A 134 -21.32 20.20 0.71
CA GLN A 134 -22.29 19.99 -0.36
C GLN A 134 -22.45 18.50 -0.64
N ILE A 135 -23.67 18.08 -0.97
CA ILE A 135 -23.93 16.71 -1.41
C ILE A 135 -23.29 16.56 -2.78
N LEU A 136 -22.43 15.54 -2.91
CA LEU A 136 -21.89 15.15 -4.20
C LEU A 136 -22.92 14.29 -4.92
N ASP A 137 -23.30 14.72 -6.11
CA ASP A 137 -24.15 13.97 -7.04
C ASP A 137 -23.34 13.40 -8.20
N GLU A 138 -23.91 12.46 -8.95
CA GLU A 138 -23.26 11.73 -10.07
C GLU A 138 -22.66 12.65 -11.15
N VAL A 139 -23.20 13.86 -11.29
CA VAL A 139 -22.75 14.86 -12.27
C VAL A 139 -21.62 15.72 -11.71
N SER A 140 -21.65 16.01 -10.41
CA SER A 140 -20.70 16.90 -9.74
C SER A 140 -19.44 16.19 -9.26
N ALA A 141 -19.56 14.90 -8.93
CA ALA A 141 -18.50 14.11 -8.34
C ALA A 141 -17.54 13.57 -9.41
N PRO A 142 -16.22 13.81 -9.29
CA PRO A 142 -15.22 13.13 -10.10
C PRO A 142 -15.35 11.61 -10.03
N LYS A 143 -14.96 10.90 -11.09
CA LYS A 143 -14.97 9.43 -11.08
C LYS A 143 -13.71 8.92 -10.36
N VAL A 144 -13.87 7.94 -9.49
CA VAL A 144 -12.79 7.29 -8.76
C VAL A 144 -12.75 5.82 -9.15
N VAL A 145 -11.60 5.41 -9.70
CA VAL A 145 -11.30 4.03 -10.06
C VAL A 145 -10.38 3.45 -9.00
N ILE A 146 -10.80 2.38 -8.35
CA ILE A 146 -10.05 1.74 -7.28
C ILE A 146 -9.37 0.50 -7.86
N VAL A 147 -8.06 0.39 -7.71
CA VAL A 147 -7.28 -0.77 -8.17
C VAL A 147 -6.83 -1.56 -6.97
N MET A 148 -7.37 -2.78 -6.85
CA MET A 148 -7.13 -3.70 -5.75
C MET A 148 -6.52 -5.00 -6.30
N PRO A 149 -5.18 -5.12 -6.34
CA PRO A 149 -4.53 -6.38 -6.71
C PRO A 149 -4.68 -7.37 -5.55
N CYS A 150 -5.07 -8.60 -5.86
CA CYS A 150 -5.24 -9.69 -4.88
C CYS A 150 -4.41 -10.93 -5.28
N TYR A 151 -3.85 -11.60 -4.28
CA TYR A 151 -3.12 -12.85 -4.44
C TYR A 151 -3.13 -13.65 -3.14
N LYS A 152 -3.82 -14.81 -3.13
CA LYS A 152 -3.91 -15.71 -1.97
C LYS A 152 -4.30 -15.01 -0.65
N GLU A 153 -5.24 -14.07 -0.74
CA GLU A 153 -5.83 -13.42 0.43
C GLU A 153 -6.81 -14.35 1.15
N GLU A 154 -7.08 -14.06 2.43
CA GLU A 154 -8.25 -14.64 3.09
C GLU A 154 -9.53 -14.02 2.50
N PRO A 155 -10.51 -14.84 2.04
CA PRO A 155 -11.72 -14.32 1.39
C PRO A 155 -12.50 -13.31 2.25
N GLU A 156 -12.54 -13.50 3.57
CA GLU A 156 -13.25 -12.59 4.49
C GLU A 156 -12.58 -11.22 4.60
N ILE A 157 -11.25 -11.19 4.66
CA ILE A 157 -10.48 -9.94 4.71
C ILE A 157 -10.67 -9.17 3.40
N LEU A 158 -10.57 -9.88 2.27
CA LEU A 158 -10.73 -9.28 0.94
C LEU A 158 -12.13 -8.67 0.76
N ILE A 159 -13.19 -9.39 1.14
CA ILE A 159 -14.56 -8.88 1.01
C ILE A 159 -14.81 -7.74 2.00
N THR A 160 -14.23 -7.77 3.19
CA THR A 160 -14.28 -6.63 4.13
C THR A 160 -13.63 -5.38 3.52
N ALA A 161 -12.48 -5.54 2.86
CA ALA A 161 -11.83 -4.45 2.14
C ALA A 161 -12.71 -3.91 0.99
N VAL A 162 -13.28 -4.79 0.15
CA VAL A 162 -14.19 -4.41 -0.94
C VAL A 162 -15.42 -3.67 -0.40
N ASN A 163 -16.05 -4.18 0.67
CA ASN A 163 -17.18 -3.55 1.34
C ASN A 163 -16.83 -2.13 1.79
N SER A 164 -15.69 -1.95 2.45
CA SER A 164 -15.26 -0.63 2.93
C SER A 164 -15.08 0.41 1.82
N VAL A 165 -14.77 -0.02 0.60
CA VAL A 165 -14.63 0.85 -0.57
C VAL A 165 -16.00 1.23 -1.15
N VAL A 166 -16.88 0.25 -1.36
CA VAL A 166 -18.21 0.51 -1.97
C VAL A 166 -19.17 1.23 -1.02
N GLU A 167 -18.95 1.12 0.30
CA GLU A 167 -19.74 1.79 1.35
C GLU A 167 -19.20 3.17 1.74
N CYS A 168 -18.13 3.64 1.10
CA CYS A 168 -17.68 5.02 1.27
C CYS A 168 -18.84 5.98 1.00
N ASP A 169 -18.91 7.07 1.77
CA ASP A 169 -19.84 8.17 1.52
C ASP A 169 -19.41 8.85 0.21
N TYR A 170 -19.80 8.30 -0.94
CA TYR A 170 -19.48 8.82 -2.27
C TYR A 170 -20.52 8.26 -3.25
N PRO A 171 -20.91 8.98 -4.32
CA PRO A 171 -21.90 8.47 -5.26
C PRO A 171 -21.49 7.12 -5.85
N PRO A 172 -22.30 6.04 -5.67
CA PRO A 172 -21.91 4.70 -6.10
C PRO A 172 -21.60 4.59 -7.60
N SER A 173 -22.29 5.36 -8.44
CA SER A 173 -22.06 5.43 -9.90
C SER A 173 -20.73 6.11 -10.30
N CYS A 174 -20.08 6.79 -9.35
CA CYS A 174 -18.75 7.36 -9.50
C CYS A 174 -17.63 6.48 -8.90
N ILE A 175 -17.99 5.36 -8.24
CA ILE A 175 -17.06 4.35 -7.72
C ILE A 175 -16.96 3.20 -8.73
N HIS A 176 -15.74 2.84 -9.12
CA HIS A 176 -15.50 1.65 -9.92
C HIS A 176 -14.30 0.87 -9.38
N VAL A 177 -14.55 -0.31 -8.83
CA VAL A 177 -13.52 -1.19 -8.26
C VAL A 177 -13.02 -2.17 -9.31
N PHE A 178 -11.72 -2.20 -9.56
CA PHE A 178 -11.04 -3.22 -10.35
C PHE A 178 -10.34 -4.19 -9.40
N LEU A 179 -11.01 -5.30 -9.14
CA LEU A 179 -10.49 -6.39 -8.33
C LEU A 179 -9.67 -7.32 -9.23
N SER A 180 -8.35 -7.29 -9.08
CA SER A 180 -7.42 -7.86 -10.06
C SER A 180 -6.61 -9.00 -9.44
N PHE A 181 -6.93 -10.23 -9.82
CA PHE A 181 -6.28 -11.45 -9.36
C PHE A 181 -4.97 -11.67 -10.10
N ASP A 182 -3.87 -11.80 -9.35
CA ASP A 182 -2.53 -12.13 -9.85
C ASP A 182 -2.36 -13.64 -10.01
N GLY A 183 -3.26 -14.23 -10.78
CA GLY A 183 -3.35 -15.65 -11.09
C GLY A 183 -4.48 -15.84 -12.09
N ASP A 184 -4.26 -16.66 -13.12
CA ASP A 184 -5.26 -16.89 -14.16
C ASP A 184 -6.18 -18.07 -13.86
N GLN A 185 -5.93 -18.78 -12.77
CA GLN A 185 -6.69 -19.95 -12.32
C GLN A 185 -8.02 -19.54 -11.66
N GLU A 186 -9.02 -20.42 -11.73
CA GLU A 186 -10.28 -20.29 -10.99
C GLU A 186 -10.10 -20.96 -9.62
N ASP A 187 -9.31 -20.32 -8.77
CA ASP A 187 -9.02 -20.82 -7.43
C ASP A 187 -10.18 -20.57 -6.45
N GLU A 188 -10.08 -21.19 -5.27
CA GLU A 188 -11.10 -21.07 -4.21
C GLU A 188 -11.34 -19.60 -3.82
N LEU A 189 -10.26 -18.80 -3.77
CA LEU A 189 -10.36 -17.37 -3.48
C LEU A 189 -11.21 -16.65 -4.53
N TYR A 190 -10.96 -16.88 -5.81
CA TYR A 190 -11.72 -16.27 -6.90
C TYR A 190 -13.19 -16.67 -6.85
N LEU A 191 -13.49 -17.98 -6.73
CA LEU A 191 -14.86 -18.50 -6.72
C LEU A 191 -15.66 -17.98 -5.51
N ASN A 192 -15.07 -18.02 -4.30
CA ASN A 192 -15.69 -17.48 -3.08
C ASN A 192 -15.94 -15.96 -3.22
N THR A 193 -15.00 -15.25 -3.84
CA THR A 193 -15.14 -13.81 -4.06
C THR A 193 -16.28 -13.47 -5.01
N ILE A 194 -16.38 -14.11 -6.18
CA ILE A 194 -17.46 -13.83 -7.12
C ILE A 194 -18.83 -14.25 -6.57
N GLU A 195 -18.88 -15.35 -5.80
CA GLU A 195 -20.10 -15.79 -5.11
C GLU A 195 -20.59 -14.74 -4.09
N LYS A 196 -19.69 -14.23 -3.24
CA LYS A 196 -20.01 -13.16 -2.28
C LYS A 196 -20.38 -11.83 -2.94
N LEU A 197 -19.92 -11.60 -4.17
CA LEU A 197 -20.34 -10.47 -5.00
C LEU A 197 -21.70 -10.71 -5.68
N GLY A 198 -22.30 -11.89 -5.53
CA GLY A 198 -23.62 -12.26 -6.04
C GLY A 198 -23.62 -12.99 -7.38
N VAL A 199 -22.45 -13.44 -7.88
CA VAL A 199 -22.37 -14.23 -9.10
C VAL A 199 -22.67 -15.71 -8.77
N PRO A 200 -23.69 -16.33 -9.38
CA PRO A 200 -24.05 -17.72 -9.13
C PRO A 200 -22.97 -18.65 -9.68
N LEU A 201 -22.64 -19.67 -8.91
CA LEU A 201 -21.65 -20.71 -9.24
C LEU A 201 -22.25 -21.82 -10.13
N THR A 202 -22.93 -21.45 -11.22
CA THR A 202 -23.65 -22.39 -12.11
C THR A 202 -22.92 -22.75 -13.40
N LEU A 203 -21.83 -22.06 -13.74
CA LEU A 203 -21.07 -22.28 -14.97
C LEU A 203 -19.88 -23.21 -14.72
N GLU A 204 -19.52 -24.02 -15.72
CA GLU A 204 -18.31 -24.85 -15.68
C GLU A 204 -17.02 -24.02 -15.70
N THR A 205 -17.04 -22.88 -16.41
CA THR A 205 -15.92 -21.94 -16.49
C THR A 205 -16.41 -20.50 -16.58
N TYR A 206 -15.64 -19.57 -16.02
CA TYR A 206 -15.99 -18.15 -15.98
C TYR A 206 -15.13 -17.33 -16.96
N PRO A 207 -15.65 -16.22 -17.53
CA PRO A 207 -14.81 -15.29 -18.29
C PRO A 207 -13.63 -14.77 -17.46
N LYS A 208 -12.51 -14.44 -18.11
CA LYS A 208 -11.33 -13.87 -17.43
C LYS A 208 -11.57 -12.49 -16.81
N SER A 209 -12.58 -11.76 -17.29
CA SER A 209 -12.94 -10.44 -16.75
C SER A 209 -14.45 -10.26 -16.78
N ILE A 210 -15.03 -9.90 -15.64
CA ILE A 210 -16.47 -9.87 -15.40
C ILE A 210 -16.83 -8.55 -14.69
N ASP A 211 -17.89 -7.89 -15.17
CA ASP A 211 -18.48 -6.70 -14.56
C ASP A 211 -19.69 -7.07 -13.70
N VAL A 212 -19.54 -6.91 -12.39
CA VAL A 212 -20.56 -7.11 -11.36
C VAL A 212 -21.06 -5.75 -10.88
N SER A 213 -22.35 -5.62 -10.56
CA SER A 213 -22.88 -4.48 -9.81
C SER A 213 -23.09 -4.95 -8.37
N TYR A 214 -22.45 -4.25 -7.43
CA TYR A 214 -22.42 -4.64 -6.02
C TYR A 214 -22.67 -3.41 -5.15
N ARG A 215 -23.76 -3.44 -4.36
CA ARG A 215 -24.22 -2.30 -3.55
C ARG A 215 -24.32 -0.97 -4.32
N GLY A 216 -24.70 -1.04 -5.60
CA GLY A 216 -24.84 0.11 -6.50
C GLY A 216 -23.53 0.63 -7.12
N ALA A 217 -22.37 0.12 -6.70
CA ALA A 217 -21.08 0.40 -7.32
C ALA A 217 -20.73 -0.66 -8.38
N ARG A 218 -19.91 -0.29 -9.37
CA ARG A 218 -19.41 -1.24 -10.37
C ARG A 218 -18.14 -1.91 -9.84
N VAL A 219 -18.08 -3.24 -9.94
CA VAL A 219 -16.91 -4.05 -9.58
C VAL A 219 -16.51 -4.91 -10.78
N THR A 220 -15.37 -4.62 -11.40
CA THR A 220 -14.77 -5.48 -12.42
C THR A 220 -13.82 -6.47 -11.75
N VAL A 221 -14.16 -7.75 -11.77
CA VAL A 221 -13.30 -8.85 -11.31
C VAL A 221 -12.50 -9.38 -12.51
N SER A 222 -11.18 -9.37 -12.44
CA SER A 222 -10.31 -9.82 -13.53
C SER A 222 -9.22 -10.77 -13.06
N ARG A 223 -8.92 -11.80 -13.86
CA ARG A 223 -7.83 -12.74 -13.65
C ARG A 223 -6.73 -12.53 -14.68
N PHE A 224 -5.49 -12.40 -14.21
CA PHE A 224 -4.31 -12.19 -15.05
C PHE A 224 -3.27 -13.27 -14.82
N PRO A 225 -2.43 -13.61 -15.83
CA PRO A 225 -1.31 -14.51 -15.60
C PRO A 225 -0.43 -14.01 -14.46
N HIS A 226 0.00 -14.93 -13.60
CA HIS A 226 0.82 -14.62 -12.44
C HIS A 226 2.12 -13.93 -12.87
N GLY A 227 2.43 -12.81 -12.25
CA GLY A 227 3.69 -12.09 -12.49
C GLY A 227 3.86 -10.85 -11.63
N GLY A 228 3.02 -10.68 -10.62
CA GLY A 228 3.30 -9.79 -9.52
C GLY A 228 2.29 -8.72 -9.31
N LYS A 229 2.36 -8.10 -8.13
CA LYS A 229 1.61 -6.88 -7.84
C LYS A 229 1.79 -5.85 -8.95
N ARG A 230 3.03 -5.54 -9.38
CA ARG A 230 3.29 -4.51 -10.41
C ARG A 230 2.83 -4.93 -11.81
N GLN A 231 2.94 -6.21 -12.17
CA GLN A 231 2.46 -6.71 -13.46
C GLN A 231 0.93 -6.79 -13.51
N CYS A 232 0.30 -7.25 -12.42
CA CYS A 232 -1.14 -7.21 -12.22
C CYS A 232 -1.63 -5.75 -12.35
N GLN A 233 -1.03 -4.79 -11.64
CA GLN A 233 -1.32 -3.36 -11.80
C GLN A 233 -1.16 -2.85 -13.24
N LYS A 234 -0.17 -3.35 -14.00
CA LYS A 234 0.04 -3.00 -15.40
C LYS A 234 -1.12 -3.49 -16.29
N GLN A 235 -1.56 -4.73 -16.08
CA GLN A 235 -2.68 -5.33 -16.80
C GLN A 235 -3.98 -4.58 -16.47
N THR A 236 -4.22 -4.30 -15.19
CA THR A 236 -5.35 -3.50 -14.73
C THR A 236 -5.33 -2.08 -15.30
N PHE A 237 -4.17 -1.42 -15.34
CA PHE A 237 -4.04 -0.10 -15.97
C PHE A 237 -4.42 -0.13 -17.46
N ARG A 238 -3.97 -1.14 -18.21
CA ARG A 238 -4.35 -1.31 -19.63
C ARG A 238 -5.86 -1.52 -19.79
N LEU A 239 -6.45 -2.29 -18.88
CA LEU A 239 -7.90 -2.51 -18.85
C LEU A 239 -8.65 -1.19 -18.61
N ILE A 240 -8.24 -0.41 -17.60
CA ILE A 240 -8.83 0.88 -17.26
C ILE A 240 -8.71 1.86 -18.44
N ASP A 241 -7.53 1.95 -19.08
CA ASP A 241 -7.33 2.85 -20.22
C ASP A 241 -8.27 2.52 -21.38
N LYS A 242 -8.55 1.22 -21.60
CA LYS A 242 -9.47 0.74 -22.63
C LYS A 242 -10.92 0.99 -22.26
N VAL A 243 -11.33 0.70 -21.01
CA VAL A 243 -12.70 0.88 -20.52
C VAL A 243 -13.10 2.36 -20.50
N TYR A 244 -12.19 3.25 -20.10
CA TYR A 244 -12.46 4.68 -19.99
C TYR A 244 -12.01 5.50 -21.20
N HIS A 245 -11.60 4.85 -22.30
CA HIS A 245 -11.06 5.52 -23.49
C HIS A 245 -11.96 6.66 -24.00
N GLU A 246 -13.26 6.38 -24.17
CA GLU A 246 -14.22 7.40 -24.64
C GLU A 246 -14.52 8.47 -23.59
N TYR A 247 -14.54 8.09 -22.30
CA TYR A 247 -14.77 9.03 -21.21
C TYR A 247 -13.66 10.08 -21.12
N LEU A 248 -12.41 9.63 -21.23
CA LEU A 248 -11.20 10.46 -21.11
C LEU A 248 -11.04 11.48 -22.25
N LYS A 249 -11.68 11.23 -23.40
CA LYS A 249 -11.70 12.21 -24.51
C LYS A 249 -12.41 13.50 -24.13
N ARG A 250 -13.41 13.42 -23.23
CA ARG A 250 -14.28 14.54 -22.85
C ARG A 250 -14.10 14.98 -21.41
N ASN A 251 -13.33 14.26 -20.60
CA ASN A 251 -13.24 14.47 -19.15
C ASN A 251 -11.82 14.22 -18.61
N ASP A 252 -11.33 15.11 -17.73
CA ASP A 252 -10.06 14.95 -16.97
C ASP A 252 -10.29 14.78 -15.45
N ASN A 253 -11.52 14.50 -15.03
CA ASN A 253 -11.89 14.30 -13.62
C ASN A 253 -11.95 12.80 -13.25
N LEU A 254 -11.03 11.99 -13.80
CA LEU A 254 -10.85 10.59 -13.42
C LEU A 254 -9.64 10.46 -12.48
N PHE A 255 -9.88 9.91 -11.30
CA PHE A 255 -8.85 9.59 -10.32
C PHE A 255 -8.69 8.08 -10.17
N ILE A 256 -7.46 7.64 -9.91
CA ILE A 256 -7.14 6.24 -9.64
C ILE A 256 -6.62 6.11 -8.20
N LEU A 257 -7.24 5.24 -7.41
CA LEU A 257 -6.84 4.91 -6.06
C LEU A 257 -6.14 3.55 -6.06
N PHE A 258 -4.87 3.53 -5.69
CA PHE A 258 -4.17 2.29 -5.33
C PHE A 258 -4.44 1.95 -3.86
N ILE A 259 -4.90 0.72 -3.65
CA ILE A 259 -5.19 0.17 -2.35
C ILE A 259 -4.70 -1.29 -2.30
N ASP A 260 -4.17 -1.70 -1.16
CA ASP A 260 -3.89 -3.11 -0.89
C ASP A 260 -5.20 -3.87 -0.52
N SER A 261 -5.29 -5.17 -0.83
CA SER A 261 -6.50 -5.98 -0.61
C SER A 261 -6.83 -6.27 0.85
N ASP A 262 -5.94 -5.94 1.79
CA ASP A 262 -6.12 -6.03 3.24
C ASP A 262 -6.40 -4.66 3.88
N CYS A 263 -6.55 -3.60 3.07
CA CYS A 263 -6.84 -2.26 3.57
C CYS A 263 -8.34 -1.99 3.67
N ILE A 264 -8.77 -1.51 4.82
CA ILE A 264 -10.14 -1.08 5.12
C ILE A 264 -10.19 0.45 5.08
N LEU A 265 -10.99 1.00 4.18
CA LEU A 265 -11.16 2.46 4.06
C LEU A 265 -12.05 3.02 5.16
N ASP A 266 -11.72 4.23 5.60
CA ASP A 266 -12.64 5.05 6.39
C ASP A 266 -13.76 5.58 5.49
N ARG A 267 -14.99 5.68 6.02
CA ARG A 267 -16.20 6.03 5.25
C ARG A 267 -16.06 7.33 4.43
N VAL A 268 -15.35 8.34 4.93
CA VAL A 268 -15.18 9.63 4.24
C VAL A 268 -13.89 9.74 3.42
N CYS A 269 -13.13 8.64 3.30
CA CYS A 269 -11.80 8.63 2.70
C CYS A 269 -11.80 9.16 1.25
N LEU A 270 -12.70 8.66 0.39
CA LEU A 270 -12.78 9.07 -1.01
C LEU A 270 -13.14 10.55 -1.16
N GLN A 271 -14.13 11.04 -0.40
CA GLN A 271 -14.50 12.46 -0.41
C GLN A 271 -13.34 13.35 0.02
N ASN A 272 -12.61 12.97 1.07
CA ASN A 272 -11.51 13.80 1.58
C ASN A 272 -10.34 13.86 0.59
N PHE A 273 -10.02 12.76 -0.11
CA PHE A 273 -9.07 12.81 -1.22
C PHE A 273 -9.53 13.73 -2.34
N VAL A 274 -10.76 13.54 -2.83
CA VAL A 274 -11.31 14.34 -3.93
C VAL A 274 -11.42 15.82 -3.55
N TYR A 275 -11.74 16.11 -2.29
CA TYR A 275 -11.75 17.47 -1.76
C TYR A 275 -10.37 18.14 -1.89
N ASP A 276 -9.32 17.51 -1.38
CA ASP A 276 -7.98 18.11 -1.44
C ASP A 276 -7.39 18.12 -2.85
N MET A 277 -7.75 17.16 -3.70
CA MET A 277 -7.26 17.09 -5.08
C MET A 277 -7.97 18.04 -6.05
N GLU A 278 -9.27 18.30 -5.88
CA GLU A 278 -10.10 18.95 -6.90
C GLU A 278 -11.05 20.04 -6.34
N LEU A 279 -11.69 19.82 -5.19
CA LEU A 279 -12.85 20.62 -4.76
C LEU A 279 -12.55 21.69 -3.70
N SER A 280 -11.36 21.69 -3.10
CA SER A 280 -11.03 22.61 -2.02
C SER A 280 -11.08 24.08 -2.49
N PRO A 281 -11.57 25.02 -1.68
CA PRO A 281 -11.67 26.44 -2.06
C PRO A 281 -10.29 27.01 -2.42
N GLY A 282 -10.20 27.71 -3.55
CA GLY A 282 -8.94 28.26 -4.04
C GLY A 282 -7.96 27.22 -4.61
N ASN A 283 -8.38 25.96 -4.74
CA ASN A 283 -7.59 24.92 -5.39
C ASN A 283 -7.45 25.18 -6.88
N ARG A 284 -6.23 25.04 -7.38
CA ARG A 284 -5.88 25.20 -8.79
C ARG A 284 -6.21 23.98 -9.64
N ARG A 285 -6.67 22.88 -9.03
CA ARG A 285 -6.98 21.59 -9.67
C ARG A 285 -5.79 21.03 -10.44
N ASP A 286 -4.58 21.32 -9.96
CA ASP A 286 -3.32 20.85 -10.53
C ASP A 286 -2.62 19.82 -9.62
N MET A 287 -3.34 19.27 -8.63
CA MET A 287 -2.87 18.15 -7.83
C MET A 287 -2.72 16.88 -8.66
N LEU A 288 -1.56 16.23 -8.56
CA LEU A 288 -1.21 15.05 -9.34
C LEU A 288 -1.37 13.76 -8.54
N ALA A 289 -0.98 13.79 -7.26
CA ALA A 289 -0.97 12.61 -6.41
C ALA A 289 -1.12 13.00 -4.94
N MET A 290 -1.83 12.18 -4.16
CA MET A 290 -1.89 12.28 -2.71
C MET A 290 -1.85 10.91 -2.05
N THR A 291 -1.16 10.81 -0.92
CA THR A 291 -1.22 9.65 -0.02
C THR A 291 -2.10 9.99 1.17
N GLY A 292 -2.81 9.00 1.71
CA GLY A 292 -3.60 9.16 2.94
C GLY A 292 -2.87 8.64 4.18
N VAL A 293 -3.53 8.75 5.33
CA VAL A 293 -3.05 8.26 6.62
C VAL A 293 -3.37 6.77 6.76
N ILE A 294 -2.33 5.95 6.69
CA ILE A 294 -2.41 4.51 6.94
C ILE A 294 -2.18 4.26 8.42
N THR A 295 -3.07 3.50 9.04
CA THR A 295 -2.91 3.03 10.41
C THR A 295 -3.04 1.52 10.47
N SER A 296 -2.61 0.87 11.55
CA SER A 296 -2.77 -0.58 11.64
C SER A 296 -4.05 -0.97 12.36
N THR A 297 -4.55 -2.16 12.03
CA THR A 297 -5.52 -2.93 12.80
C THR A 297 -4.94 -4.31 13.06
N THR A 298 -5.40 -4.99 14.11
CA THR A 298 -4.92 -6.34 14.42
C THR A 298 -5.99 -7.10 15.16
N GLN A 299 -6.12 -8.39 14.85
CA GLN A 299 -6.97 -9.32 15.59
C GLN A 299 -6.28 -9.74 16.89
N LYS A 300 -4.97 -10.03 16.83
CA LYS A 300 -4.16 -10.42 17.99
C LYS A 300 -3.26 -9.27 18.43
N HIS A 301 -3.40 -8.85 19.68
CA HIS A 301 -2.56 -7.80 20.26
C HIS A 301 -1.24 -8.41 20.76
N SER A 302 -0.12 -7.87 20.29
CA SER A 302 1.22 -8.23 20.71
C SER A 302 2.09 -6.98 20.80
N LEU A 303 3.26 -7.09 21.43
CA LEU A 303 4.22 -5.99 21.47
C LEU A 303 4.62 -5.55 20.05
N ILE A 304 4.78 -6.51 19.14
CA ILE A 304 5.14 -6.25 17.74
C ILE A 304 4.02 -5.46 17.02
N THR A 305 2.76 -5.80 17.23
CA THR A 305 1.65 -5.08 16.57
C THR A 305 1.40 -3.70 17.18
N LEU A 306 1.67 -3.52 18.47
CA LEU A 306 1.63 -2.21 19.14
C LEU A 306 2.73 -1.26 18.62
N LEU A 307 3.97 -1.74 18.51
CA LEU A 307 5.08 -0.95 17.97
C LEU A 307 4.82 -0.53 16.52
N GLN A 308 4.30 -1.44 15.70
CA GLN A 308 3.91 -1.13 14.32
C GLN A 308 2.86 -0.01 14.26
N ASP A 309 1.80 -0.04 15.09
CA ASP A 309 0.77 1.01 15.08
C ASP A 309 1.34 2.40 15.38
N MET A 310 2.19 2.49 16.42
CA MET A 310 2.87 3.74 16.78
C MET A 310 3.81 4.23 15.67
N GLU A 311 4.53 3.30 15.02
CA GLU A 311 5.40 3.60 13.90
C GLU A 311 4.63 4.11 12.68
N TYR A 312 3.51 3.47 12.32
CA TYR A 312 2.64 3.93 11.24
C TYR A 312 2.14 5.35 11.51
N VAL A 313 1.61 5.62 12.71
CA VAL A 313 1.12 6.96 13.02
C VAL A 313 2.24 7.99 12.99
N HIS A 314 3.40 7.68 13.55
CA HIS A 314 4.55 8.59 13.51
C HIS A 314 5.04 8.83 12.07
N GLY A 315 5.29 7.79 11.30
CA GLY A 315 5.76 7.91 9.91
C GLY A 315 4.76 8.66 9.01
N GLN A 316 3.45 8.45 9.21
CA GLN A 316 2.42 9.07 8.38
C GLN A 316 2.10 10.51 8.80
N LEU A 317 1.89 10.78 10.09
CA LEU A 317 1.48 12.10 10.56
C LEU A 317 2.63 13.03 10.89
N PHE A 318 3.80 12.51 11.22
CA PHE A 318 5.00 13.32 11.45
C PHE A 318 5.86 13.40 10.20
N GLU A 319 6.54 12.31 9.83
CA GLU A 319 7.58 12.35 8.80
C GLU A 319 7.02 12.78 7.43
N ARG A 320 5.95 12.13 6.96
CA ARG A 320 5.36 12.46 5.64
C ARG A 320 4.71 13.84 5.62
N THR A 321 4.14 14.30 6.72
CA THR A 321 3.61 15.67 6.82
C THR A 321 4.73 16.70 6.68
N VAL A 322 5.89 16.47 7.31
CA VAL A 322 7.07 17.31 7.14
C VAL A 322 7.56 17.30 5.69
N GLU A 323 7.64 16.13 5.06
CA GLU A 323 8.00 16.02 3.64
C GLU A 323 7.02 16.81 2.75
N SER A 324 5.71 16.63 2.98
CA SER A 324 4.64 17.35 2.29
C SER A 324 4.82 18.87 2.41
N GLY A 325 5.09 19.37 3.62
CA GLY A 325 5.36 20.78 3.89
C GLY A 325 6.64 21.32 3.24
N CYS A 326 7.64 20.46 3.03
CA CYS A 326 8.87 20.77 2.29
C CYS A 326 8.69 20.75 0.76
N GLY A 327 7.48 20.47 0.26
CA GLY A 327 7.10 20.63 -1.14
C GLY A 327 6.64 19.37 -1.85
N ALA A 328 6.95 18.18 -1.32
CA ALA A 328 6.45 16.90 -1.84
C ALA A 328 6.72 15.76 -0.86
N VAL A 329 5.83 14.75 -0.82
CA VAL A 329 6.17 13.47 -0.19
C VAL A 329 7.19 12.69 -1.04
N THR A 330 8.06 11.91 -0.40
CA THR A 330 9.11 11.12 -1.08
C THR A 330 8.69 9.68 -1.39
N CYS A 331 7.53 9.27 -0.89
CA CYS A 331 6.96 7.94 -1.10
C CYS A 331 5.44 8.05 -1.20
N LEU A 332 4.82 7.37 -2.15
CA LEU A 332 3.39 7.22 -2.31
C LEU A 332 3.08 5.73 -2.11
N PRO A 333 2.67 5.31 -0.89
CA PRO A 333 2.54 3.92 -0.53
C PRO A 333 1.42 3.25 -1.32
N GLY A 334 1.67 2.04 -1.82
CA GLY A 334 0.67 1.27 -2.56
C GLY A 334 -0.61 0.94 -1.77
N ALA A 335 -0.57 1.06 -0.45
CA ALA A 335 -1.70 0.79 0.44
C ALA A 335 -2.80 1.87 0.42
N LEU A 336 -2.45 3.14 0.17
CA LEU A 336 -3.44 4.23 0.12
C LEU A 336 -2.91 5.45 -0.63
N THR A 337 -3.00 5.42 -1.97
CA THR A 337 -2.54 6.51 -2.83
C THR A 337 -3.56 6.84 -3.92
N MET A 338 -4.02 8.10 -3.96
CA MET A 338 -4.87 8.65 -5.01
C MET A 338 -4.04 9.41 -6.05
N LEU A 339 -4.22 9.12 -7.33
CA LEU A 339 -3.51 9.75 -8.45
C LEU A 339 -4.51 10.32 -9.46
N ARG A 340 -4.16 11.45 -10.09
CA ARG A 340 -4.89 11.93 -11.27
C ARG A 340 -4.59 11.00 -12.45
N PHE A 341 -5.62 10.45 -13.09
CA PHE A 341 -5.44 9.41 -14.10
C PHE A 341 -4.66 9.90 -15.33
N SER A 342 -4.90 11.13 -15.80
CA SER A 342 -4.17 11.69 -16.95
C SER A 342 -2.67 11.82 -16.71
N ALA A 343 -2.27 12.19 -15.48
CA ALA A 343 -0.87 12.22 -15.08
C ALA A 343 -0.28 10.80 -15.01
N PHE A 344 -0.99 9.87 -14.37
CA PHE A 344 -0.55 8.47 -14.27
C PHE A 344 -0.44 7.81 -15.65
N ARG A 345 -1.39 8.03 -16.56
CA ARG A 345 -1.42 7.48 -17.92
C ARG A 345 -0.15 7.82 -18.71
N ARG A 346 0.32 9.07 -18.61
CA ARG A 346 1.55 9.53 -19.30
C ARG A 346 2.82 8.99 -18.67
N MET A 347 2.75 8.70 -17.38
CA MET A 347 3.83 8.16 -16.57
C MET A 347 3.95 6.63 -16.69
N ALA A 348 2.83 5.94 -16.89
CA ALA A 348 2.70 4.48 -16.88
C ALA A 348 3.70 3.77 -17.80
N LYS A 349 4.02 4.34 -18.96
CA LYS A 349 5.04 3.78 -19.86
C LYS A 349 6.44 3.71 -19.26
N TYR A 350 6.76 4.59 -18.30
CA TYR A 350 8.03 4.58 -17.56
C TYR A 350 7.92 3.72 -16.30
N TYR A 351 6.81 3.82 -15.58
CA TYR A 351 6.56 3.00 -14.39
C TYR A 351 6.34 1.52 -14.69
N PHE A 352 5.99 1.13 -15.91
CA PHE A 352 5.86 -0.28 -16.31
C PHE A 352 6.94 -0.73 -17.32
N ALA A 353 7.99 0.08 -17.52
CA ALA A 353 9.08 -0.22 -18.46
C ALA A 353 10.01 -1.32 -17.93
N ASP A 354 10.41 -1.23 -16.67
CA ASP A 354 11.39 -2.12 -16.08
C ASP A 354 10.72 -3.42 -15.63
N LYS A 355 11.04 -4.56 -16.27
CA LYS A 355 10.68 -5.88 -15.73
C LYS A 355 11.76 -6.39 -14.77
N ALA A 356 11.41 -7.31 -13.88
CA ALA A 356 12.34 -7.91 -12.89
C ALA A 356 13.54 -8.55 -13.56
N GLU A 357 13.27 -9.30 -14.62
CA GLU A 357 14.23 -9.98 -15.49
C GLU A 357 15.21 -9.01 -16.20
N GLN A 358 14.90 -7.72 -16.22
CA GLN A 358 15.70 -6.69 -16.90
C GLN A 358 16.61 -5.90 -15.95
N CYS A 359 16.56 -6.20 -14.65
CA CYS A 359 17.45 -5.59 -13.66
C CYS A 359 18.87 -6.14 -13.84
N GLU A 360 19.86 -5.26 -13.96
CA GLU A 360 21.25 -5.67 -14.18
C GLU A 360 21.93 -6.14 -12.89
N ASP A 361 21.47 -5.63 -11.75
CA ASP A 361 22.03 -5.93 -10.44
C ASP A 361 21.01 -5.72 -9.30
N LEU A 362 21.44 -6.03 -8.08
CA LEU A 362 20.68 -5.84 -6.85
C LEU A 362 20.22 -4.39 -6.64
N PHE A 363 21.03 -3.41 -7.07
CA PHE A 363 20.70 -2.00 -6.90
C PHE A 363 19.46 -1.63 -7.73
N ASP A 364 19.41 -2.04 -8.99
CA ASP A 364 18.26 -1.79 -9.86
C ASP A 364 17.00 -2.52 -9.37
N PHE A 365 17.17 -3.76 -8.93
CA PHE A 365 16.06 -4.55 -8.39
C PHE A 365 15.48 -3.92 -7.12
N ALA A 366 16.34 -3.55 -6.17
CA ALA A 366 15.90 -2.89 -4.95
C ALA A 366 15.23 -1.54 -5.24
N LYS A 367 15.76 -0.76 -6.17
CA LYS A 367 15.18 0.52 -6.58
C LYS A 367 13.78 0.35 -7.19
N SER A 368 13.67 -0.51 -8.20
CA SER A 368 12.49 -0.56 -9.06
C SER A 368 11.43 -1.56 -8.59
N HIS A 369 11.74 -2.54 -7.75
CA HIS A 369 10.80 -3.59 -7.32
C HIS A 369 10.58 -3.60 -5.82
N LEU A 370 11.65 -3.56 -5.02
CA LEU A 370 11.47 -3.47 -3.56
C LEU A 370 10.97 -2.09 -3.13
N GLY A 371 11.39 -1.04 -3.85
CA GLY A 371 11.01 0.36 -3.65
C GLY A 371 10.11 0.93 -4.75
N GLU A 372 9.27 0.13 -5.38
CA GLU A 372 8.40 0.55 -6.50
C GLU A 372 7.56 1.81 -6.21
N ASP A 373 7.05 1.95 -5.00
CA ASP A 373 6.31 3.12 -4.52
C ASP A 373 7.16 4.40 -4.51
N ARG A 374 8.44 4.28 -4.13
CA ARG A 374 9.40 5.39 -4.13
C ARG A 374 9.83 5.75 -5.55
N TRP A 375 10.01 4.74 -6.40
CA TRP A 375 10.27 4.92 -7.83
C TRP A 375 9.11 5.64 -8.54
N LEU A 376 7.87 5.21 -8.27
CA LEU A 376 6.64 5.86 -8.71
C LEU A 376 6.63 7.34 -8.32
N THR A 377 6.99 7.62 -7.07
CA THR A 377 7.02 8.99 -6.52
C THR A 377 8.09 9.84 -7.19
N HIS A 378 9.30 9.31 -7.41
CA HIS A 378 10.38 10.02 -8.12
C HIS A 378 9.96 10.40 -9.55
N LEU A 379 9.27 9.51 -10.26
CA LEU A 379 8.70 9.81 -11.58
C LEU A 379 7.70 10.98 -11.51
N PHE A 380 6.78 10.98 -10.54
CA PHE A 380 5.86 12.10 -10.32
C PHE A 380 6.58 13.40 -9.97
N MET A 381 7.58 13.37 -9.08
CA MET A 381 8.32 14.58 -8.68
C MET A 381 9.05 15.25 -9.85
N ILE A 382 9.58 14.45 -10.78
CA ILE A 382 10.21 14.97 -12.00
C ILE A 382 9.16 15.46 -13.01
N GLY A 383 8.06 14.73 -13.17
CA GLY A 383 7.00 15.11 -14.09
C GLY A 383 6.12 16.28 -13.62
N ALA A 384 6.09 16.58 -12.33
CA ALA A 384 5.42 17.75 -11.77
C ALA A 384 5.97 19.05 -12.36
N LYS A 385 5.14 20.08 -12.52
CA LYS A 385 5.59 21.41 -12.95
C LYS A 385 5.98 22.30 -11.76
N LYS A 386 5.26 22.15 -10.65
CA LYS A 386 5.33 23.00 -9.46
C LYS A 386 5.60 22.16 -8.21
N ARG A 387 6.03 22.84 -7.15
CA ARG A 387 6.03 22.29 -5.78
C ARG A 387 4.58 22.07 -5.33
N TYR A 388 4.38 21.21 -4.34
CA TYR A 388 3.11 20.94 -3.67
C TYR A 388 2.04 20.20 -4.50
N GLN A 389 2.40 19.63 -5.66
CA GLN A 389 1.46 18.83 -6.47
C GLN A 389 1.36 17.35 -6.03
N ILE A 390 2.23 16.92 -5.12
CA ILE A 390 2.35 15.55 -4.59
C ILE A 390 2.35 15.65 -3.07
N GLN A 391 1.25 15.35 -2.39
CA GLN A 391 1.06 15.74 -0.98
C GLN A 391 0.49 14.63 -0.09
N MET A 392 0.51 14.86 1.21
CA MET A 392 -0.17 14.06 2.21
C MET A 392 -1.59 14.60 2.46
N CYS A 393 -2.61 13.75 2.38
CA CYS A 393 -3.97 14.07 2.83
C CYS A 393 -4.14 13.56 4.27
N THR A 394 -4.12 14.48 5.25
CA THR A 394 -4.26 14.15 6.68
C THR A 394 -5.68 13.79 7.11
N SER A 395 -6.65 13.86 6.19
CA SER A 395 -8.06 13.56 6.44
C SER A 395 -8.57 12.29 5.78
N ALA A 396 -7.80 11.66 4.90
CA ALA A 396 -8.14 10.39 4.28
C ALA A 396 -7.46 9.25 5.03
N PHE A 397 -8.22 8.29 5.56
CA PHE A 397 -7.69 7.22 6.41
C PHE A 397 -7.98 5.83 5.85
N CYS A 398 -7.06 4.91 6.07
CA CYS A 398 -7.33 3.48 6.00
C CYS A 398 -6.69 2.74 7.19
N LYS A 399 -7.13 1.50 7.39
CA LYS A 399 -6.53 0.54 8.30
C LYS A 399 -6.00 -0.65 7.51
N THR A 400 -4.75 -1.03 7.71
CA THR A 400 -4.14 -2.27 7.16
C THR A 400 -3.89 -3.25 8.30
N GLU A 401 -3.88 -4.55 8.02
CA GLU A 401 -3.54 -5.53 9.05
C GLU A 401 -2.05 -5.46 9.43
N ALA A 402 -1.79 -5.41 10.73
CA ALA A 402 -0.42 -5.46 11.24
C ALA A 402 0.19 -6.86 11.02
N VAL A 403 1.50 -6.91 10.78
CA VAL A 403 2.20 -8.19 10.67
C VAL A 403 2.23 -8.88 12.04
N GLN A 404 1.78 -10.13 12.09
CA GLN A 404 1.58 -10.86 13.36
C GLN A 404 2.86 -11.54 13.88
N THR A 405 3.75 -11.97 12.99
CA THR A 405 4.95 -12.75 13.36
C THR A 405 6.24 -11.96 13.12
N MET A 406 7.25 -12.19 13.96
CA MET A 406 8.55 -11.51 13.84
C MET A 406 9.26 -11.86 12.52
N GLN A 407 9.18 -13.10 12.06
CA GLN A 407 9.78 -13.53 10.79
C GLN A 407 9.20 -12.76 9.60
N SER A 408 7.87 -12.67 9.50
CA SER A 408 7.22 -11.89 8.44
C SER A 408 7.52 -10.40 8.55
N LEU A 409 7.63 -9.87 9.77
CA LEU A 409 8.00 -8.47 9.99
C LEU A 409 9.42 -8.18 9.49
N ILE A 410 10.39 -9.04 9.83
CA ILE A 410 11.78 -8.88 9.37
C ILE A 410 11.85 -8.89 7.83
N LYS A 411 11.11 -9.80 7.18
CA LYS A 411 11.02 -9.85 5.71
C LYS A 411 10.47 -8.55 5.14
N GLN A 412 9.39 -8.02 5.71
CA GLN A 412 8.81 -6.74 5.31
C GLN A 412 9.82 -5.58 5.50
N ARG A 413 10.48 -5.51 6.65
CA ARG A 413 11.44 -4.45 6.99
C ARG A 413 12.67 -4.49 6.10
N ARG A 414 13.18 -5.68 5.76
CA ARG A 414 14.27 -5.83 4.80
C ARG A 414 13.90 -5.25 3.43
N ARG A 415 12.72 -5.61 2.90
CA ARG A 415 12.22 -5.09 1.62
C ARG A 415 12.15 -3.56 1.64
N TRP A 416 11.55 -3.00 2.69
CA TRP A 416 11.41 -1.55 2.83
C TRP A 416 12.77 -0.86 2.94
N PHE A 417 13.70 -1.43 3.70
CA PHE A 417 15.05 -0.90 3.88
C PHE A 417 15.86 -0.85 2.56
N LEU A 418 15.90 -1.96 1.81
CA LEU A 418 16.64 -2.03 0.55
C LEU A 418 16.01 -1.12 -0.52
N GLY A 419 14.69 -1.09 -0.61
CA GLY A 419 13.96 -0.17 -1.49
C GLY A 419 14.16 1.29 -1.10
N PHE A 420 14.25 1.58 0.19
CA PHE A 420 14.53 2.91 0.73
C PHE A 420 15.91 3.42 0.32
N ILE A 421 16.98 2.69 0.67
CA ILE A 421 18.36 3.22 0.55
C ILE A 421 18.74 3.49 -0.91
N THR A 422 18.31 2.63 -1.83
CA THR A 422 18.59 2.77 -3.26
C THR A 422 17.85 3.96 -3.88
N ASN A 423 16.56 4.12 -3.57
CA ASN A 423 15.78 5.26 -4.07
C ASN A 423 16.23 6.59 -3.48
N GLU A 424 16.59 6.65 -2.19
CA GLU A 424 17.10 7.87 -1.57
C GLU A 424 18.35 8.38 -2.27
N VAL A 425 19.31 7.50 -2.56
CA VAL A 425 20.54 7.92 -3.26
C VAL A 425 20.22 8.39 -4.69
N CYS A 426 19.30 7.73 -5.40
CA CYS A 426 18.84 8.20 -6.71
C CYS A 426 18.21 9.59 -6.66
N MET A 427 17.45 9.90 -5.60
CA MET A 427 16.84 11.22 -5.41
C MET A 427 17.87 12.29 -5.05
N LEU A 428 18.78 11.99 -4.12
CA LEU A 428 19.84 12.91 -3.69
C LEU A 428 20.84 13.23 -4.81
N THR A 429 20.94 12.38 -5.82
CA THR A 429 21.82 12.56 -6.98
C THR A 429 21.09 13.08 -8.22
N ASP A 430 19.83 13.52 -8.09
CA ASP A 430 19.05 14.14 -9.17
C ASP A 430 19.03 15.67 -9.02
N TRP A 431 19.84 16.38 -9.82
CA TRP A 431 19.94 17.85 -9.76
C TRP A 431 18.59 18.56 -10.01
N ARG A 432 17.69 17.95 -10.77
CA ARG A 432 16.37 18.54 -11.06
C ARG A 432 15.54 18.62 -9.78
N LEU A 433 15.71 17.66 -8.86
CA LEU A 433 15.08 17.68 -7.55
C LEU A 433 15.73 18.71 -6.63
N TRP A 434 17.04 18.92 -6.66
CA TRP A 434 17.69 20.01 -5.92
C TRP A 434 17.16 21.38 -6.33
N LYS A 435 16.92 21.60 -7.64
CA LYS A 435 16.31 22.84 -8.15
C LYS A 435 14.84 22.98 -7.74
N ARG A 436 14.06 21.89 -7.85
CA ARG A 436 12.61 21.92 -7.61
C ARG A 436 12.24 21.82 -6.14
N TYR A 437 12.91 21.03 -5.33
CA TYR A 437 12.58 20.75 -3.93
C TYR A 437 13.81 20.90 -3.01
N PRO A 438 14.50 22.06 -3.01
CA PRO A 438 15.79 22.21 -2.30
C PRO A 438 15.68 21.92 -0.80
N ILE A 439 14.62 22.40 -0.15
CA ILE A 439 14.40 22.20 1.30
C ILE A 439 14.15 20.72 1.60
N LEU A 440 13.27 20.07 0.83
CA LEU A 440 13.00 18.64 0.99
C LEU A 440 14.28 17.82 0.85
N ILE A 441 15.04 18.03 -0.24
CA ILE A 441 16.25 17.26 -0.51
C ILE A 441 17.33 17.52 0.55
N LEU A 442 17.45 18.76 1.04
CA LEU A 442 18.34 19.09 2.16
C LEU A 442 17.92 18.39 3.46
N VAL A 443 16.62 18.41 3.82
CA VAL A 443 16.11 17.72 5.01
C VAL A 443 16.35 16.21 4.91
N ARG A 444 16.07 15.60 3.75
CA ARG A 444 16.36 14.18 3.49
C ARG A 444 17.85 13.87 3.61
N PHE A 445 18.71 14.71 3.05
CA PHE A 445 20.15 14.55 3.14
C PHE A 445 20.64 14.58 4.60
N MET A 446 20.17 15.56 5.38
CA MET A 446 20.52 15.68 6.80
C MET A 446 19.98 14.53 7.64
N GLN A 447 18.74 14.09 7.41
CA GLN A 447 18.14 12.92 8.07
C GLN A 447 18.96 11.64 7.81
N ASN A 448 19.34 11.39 6.55
CA ASN A 448 20.16 10.22 6.19
C ASN A 448 21.58 10.28 6.76
N THR A 449 22.15 11.49 6.86
CA THR A 449 23.49 11.70 7.44
C THR A 449 23.53 11.33 8.92
N ILE A 450 22.44 11.59 9.65
CA ILE A 450 22.38 11.49 11.12
C ILE A 450 21.75 10.18 11.61
N ARG A 451 21.23 9.36 10.70
CA ARG A 451 20.69 8.03 10.98
C ARG A 451 21.76 7.07 11.50
N THR A 452 22.18 7.23 12.77
CA THR A 452 22.97 6.30 13.59
C THR A 452 22.96 6.66 15.09
N THR A 453 21.97 7.44 15.54
CA THR A 453 21.88 7.89 16.94
C THR A 453 21.05 6.98 17.83
N ALA A 454 20.42 5.95 17.25
CA ALA A 454 19.43 5.16 17.95
C ALA A 454 20.09 4.37 19.11
N LEU A 455 21.21 3.70 18.87
CA LEU A 455 21.95 2.98 19.93
C LEU A 455 22.65 3.91 20.92
N LEU A 456 22.96 5.16 20.55
CA LEU A 456 23.54 6.13 21.47
C LEU A 456 22.56 6.50 22.59
N PHE A 457 21.27 6.55 22.28
CA PHE A 457 20.23 6.75 23.29
C PHE A 457 20.26 5.65 24.36
N PHE A 458 20.42 4.40 23.94
CA PHE A 458 20.57 3.28 24.87
C PHE A 458 21.81 3.38 25.74
N VAL A 459 22.95 3.79 25.17
CA VAL A 459 24.17 3.98 25.96
C VAL A 459 23.97 5.09 27.01
N MET A 460 23.26 6.17 26.67
CA MET A 460 22.93 7.23 27.64
C MET A 460 22.00 6.74 28.75
N VAL A 461 20.97 5.95 28.42
CA VAL A 461 20.04 5.38 29.42
C VAL A 461 20.78 4.39 30.34
N LEU A 462 21.60 3.51 29.79
CA LEU A 462 22.38 2.55 30.58
C LEU A 462 23.34 3.27 31.53
N ALA A 463 23.99 4.34 31.10
CA ALA A 463 24.88 5.12 31.95
C ALA A 463 24.19 5.83 33.12
N LEU A 464 22.95 6.28 32.91
CA LEU A 464 22.10 6.80 33.98
C LEU A 464 21.74 5.70 34.97
N MET A 465 21.35 4.52 34.48
CA MET A 465 20.96 3.38 35.32
C MET A 465 22.12 2.83 36.13
N THR A 466 23.34 2.78 35.57
CA THR A 466 24.52 2.25 36.27
C THR A 466 25.17 3.28 37.22
N THR A 467 24.61 4.48 37.37
CA THR A 467 25.10 5.56 38.26
C THR A 467 26.58 5.93 38.02
N SER A 468 27.11 5.66 36.83
CA SER A 468 28.52 5.92 36.50
C SER A 468 28.82 7.41 36.30
N LYS A 469 27.78 8.20 35.98
CA LYS A 469 27.82 9.66 35.78
C LYS A 469 26.64 10.31 36.50
N ARG A 470 26.79 11.56 36.95
CA ARG A 470 25.69 12.29 37.58
C ARG A 470 24.77 12.87 36.51
N VAL A 471 23.49 13.08 36.86
CA VAL A 471 22.47 13.67 35.98
C VAL A 471 22.91 15.04 35.43
N VAL A 472 23.72 15.78 36.18
CA VAL A 472 24.28 17.09 35.78
C VAL A 472 25.31 17.01 34.65
N ASP A 473 25.92 15.85 34.43
CA ASP A 473 26.96 15.64 33.41
C ASP A 473 26.37 15.18 32.07
N LEU A 474 25.04 15.00 32.00
CA LEU A 474 24.32 14.57 30.81
C LEU A 474 23.47 15.71 30.25
N PRO A 475 23.23 15.76 28.93
CA PRO A 475 22.36 16.76 28.31
C PRO A 475 20.88 16.42 28.56
N VAL A 476 20.48 16.27 29.82
CA VAL A 476 19.15 15.80 30.23
C VAL A 476 18.06 16.78 29.80
N GLY A 477 18.35 18.09 29.79
CA GLY A 477 17.44 19.10 29.25
C GLY A 477 17.14 18.89 27.76
N PHE A 478 18.15 18.55 26.95
CA PHE A 478 17.96 18.24 25.53
C PHE A 478 17.11 17.00 25.34
N ILE A 479 17.45 15.90 26.03
CA ILE A 479 16.74 14.63 25.93
C ILE A 479 15.30 14.82 26.40
N GLY A 480 15.08 15.49 27.54
CA GLY A 480 13.75 15.78 28.07
C GLY A 480 12.89 16.60 27.11
N ILE A 481 13.45 17.67 26.53
CA ILE A 481 12.73 18.50 25.54
C ILE A 481 12.45 17.70 24.26
N SER A 482 13.46 16.99 23.74
CA SER A 482 13.35 16.23 22.50
C SER A 482 12.32 15.09 22.57
N LEU A 483 12.42 14.27 23.62
CA LEU A 483 11.48 13.18 23.86
C LEU A 483 10.10 13.73 24.26
N GLY A 484 10.08 14.78 25.08
CA GLY A 484 8.86 15.44 25.54
C GLY A 484 8.05 16.06 24.40
N LEU A 485 8.69 16.77 23.47
CA LEU A 485 8.02 17.36 22.30
C LEU A 485 7.43 16.30 21.36
N ASN A 486 8.17 15.22 21.09
CA ASN A 486 7.65 14.11 20.30
C ASN A 486 6.52 13.38 21.02
N TRP A 487 6.67 13.12 22.32
CA TRP A 487 5.64 12.46 23.12
C TRP A 487 4.37 13.31 23.22
N LEU A 488 4.49 14.62 23.45
CA LEU A 488 3.38 15.55 23.46
C LEU A 488 2.62 15.54 22.13
N MET A 489 3.35 15.50 21.01
CA MET A 489 2.74 15.39 19.69
C MET A 489 2.01 14.06 19.50
N MET A 490 2.58 12.96 19.98
CA MET A 490 1.92 11.64 19.93
C MET A 490 0.71 11.55 20.86
N ILE A 491 0.73 12.23 22.01
CA ILE A 491 -0.44 12.40 22.88
C ILE A 491 -1.53 13.19 22.14
N TYR A 492 -1.17 14.29 21.47
CA TYR A 492 -2.10 15.06 20.65
C TYR A 492 -2.73 14.19 19.53
N PHE A 493 -1.93 13.42 18.79
CA PHE A 493 -2.45 12.48 17.80
C PHE A 493 -3.33 11.40 18.43
N GLY A 494 -2.93 10.86 19.59
CA GLY A 494 -3.71 9.89 20.35
C GLY A 494 -5.09 10.42 20.73
N MET A 495 -5.16 11.63 21.28
CA MET A 495 -6.42 12.28 21.63
C MET A 495 -7.25 12.60 20.36
N LYS A 496 -6.62 13.18 19.34
CA LYS A 496 -7.31 13.61 18.12
C LYS A 496 -7.88 12.44 17.31
N LEU A 497 -7.18 11.31 17.27
CA LEU A 497 -7.60 10.10 16.57
C LEU A 497 -8.38 9.11 17.46
N LYS A 498 -8.58 9.42 18.75
CA LYS A 498 -9.09 8.50 19.78
C LYS A 498 -8.29 7.18 19.86
N ARG A 499 -6.97 7.24 19.56
CA ARG A 499 -6.03 6.12 19.64
C ARG A 499 -5.14 6.26 20.88
N PHE A 500 -5.69 6.02 22.05
CA PHE A 500 -4.97 6.21 23.33
C PHE A 500 -3.73 5.32 23.50
N LYS A 501 -3.62 4.22 22.74
CA LYS A 501 -2.41 3.38 22.67
C LYS A 501 -1.14 4.18 22.32
N LEU A 502 -1.28 5.31 21.62
CA LEU A 502 -0.18 6.21 21.28
C LEU A 502 0.45 6.92 22.48
N MET A 503 -0.22 6.94 23.64
CA MET A 503 0.39 7.46 24.88
C MET A 503 1.60 6.63 25.32
N LEU A 504 1.69 5.37 24.88
CA LEU A 504 2.83 4.47 25.12
C LEU A 504 4.02 4.74 24.19
N TYR A 505 4.00 5.80 23.38
CA TYR A 505 5.10 6.16 22.49
C TYR A 505 6.49 6.23 23.15
N PRO A 506 6.64 6.56 24.45
CA PRO A 506 7.96 6.50 25.09
C PRO A 506 8.64 5.12 25.00
N MET A 507 7.87 4.04 24.86
CA MET A 507 8.40 2.70 24.60
C MET A 507 9.17 2.62 23.26
N MET A 508 8.79 3.42 22.26
CA MET A 508 9.50 3.49 20.98
C MET A 508 10.91 4.03 21.15
N PHE A 509 11.15 4.98 22.06
CA PHE A 509 12.51 5.49 22.30
C PHE A 509 13.45 4.42 22.84
N VAL A 510 12.91 3.43 23.55
CA VAL A 510 13.68 2.28 24.04
C VAL A 510 13.72 1.21 22.95
N LEU A 511 12.59 0.65 22.54
CA LEU A 511 12.60 -0.57 21.72
C LEU A 511 12.98 -0.32 20.26
N ASN A 512 12.56 0.79 19.67
CA ASN A 512 12.73 1.04 18.24
C ASN A 512 14.19 1.13 17.80
N PRO A 513 15.11 1.76 18.56
CA PRO A 513 16.53 1.71 18.23
C PRO A 513 17.13 0.32 18.07
N PHE A 514 16.78 -0.63 18.94
CA PHE A 514 17.29 -1.99 18.87
C PHE A 514 16.73 -2.71 17.63
N PHE A 515 15.43 -2.57 17.39
CA PHE A 515 14.80 -3.17 16.21
C PHE A 515 15.32 -2.56 14.91
N ASN A 516 15.48 -1.24 14.83
CA ASN A 516 16.05 -0.58 13.64
C ASN A 516 17.50 -0.99 13.39
N TRP A 517 18.31 -1.09 14.44
CA TRP A 517 19.66 -1.64 14.33
C TRP A 517 19.63 -3.06 13.75
N TYR A 518 18.80 -3.93 14.33
CA TYR A 518 18.66 -5.31 13.89
C TYR A 518 18.18 -5.40 12.44
N TYR A 519 17.14 -4.65 12.05
CA TYR A 519 16.62 -4.63 10.68
C TYR A 519 17.64 -4.13 9.67
N MET A 520 18.43 -3.12 10.02
CA MET A 520 19.48 -2.58 9.15
C MET A 520 20.63 -3.58 8.99
N VAL A 521 21.16 -4.11 10.10
CA VAL A 521 22.24 -5.10 10.08
C VAL A 521 21.80 -6.34 9.30
N TYR A 522 20.65 -6.91 9.65
CA TYR A 522 20.07 -8.04 8.94
C TYR A 522 19.86 -7.71 7.46
N GLY A 523 19.27 -6.55 7.15
CA GLY A 523 18.96 -6.15 5.78
C GLY A 523 20.20 -5.97 4.90
N ILE A 524 21.33 -5.53 5.44
CA ILE A 524 22.59 -5.40 4.71
C ILE A 524 23.25 -6.77 4.51
N PHE A 525 23.35 -7.60 5.55
CA PHE A 525 23.96 -8.93 5.44
C PHE A 525 23.15 -9.89 4.57
N THR A 526 21.83 -9.69 4.50
CA THR A 526 20.91 -10.48 3.66
C THR A 526 20.50 -9.74 2.38
N ALA A 527 21.18 -8.65 2.02
CA ALA A 527 20.88 -7.88 0.82
C ALA A 527 21.00 -8.71 -0.46
N GLY A 528 21.93 -9.68 -0.48
CA GLY A 528 22.11 -10.62 -1.58
C GLY A 528 21.05 -11.72 -1.65
N GLN A 529 20.25 -11.92 -0.61
CA GLN A 529 19.22 -12.97 -0.57
C GLN A 529 17.90 -12.43 -1.12
N ARG A 530 17.36 -13.05 -2.18
CA ARG A 530 16.01 -12.75 -2.66
C ARG A 530 14.92 -13.48 -1.87
N THR A 531 14.91 -13.41 -0.54
CA THR A 531 13.78 -13.94 0.23
C THR A 531 12.57 -13.01 0.09
N TRP A 532 11.56 -13.44 -0.66
CA TRP A 532 10.38 -12.63 -0.91
C TRP A 532 9.58 -12.43 0.39
N GLY A 533 9.28 -11.17 0.71
CA GLY A 533 8.59 -10.79 1.94
C GLY A 533 7.13 -10.49 1.71
N GLY A 534 6.27 -11.47 1.98
CA GLY A 534 4.81 -11.37 1.98
C GLY A 534 4.15 -12.36 1.01
N PRO A 535 2.84 -12.65 1.15
CA PRO A 535 2.11 -13.58 0.28
C PRO A 535 2.18 -13.23 -1.21
N ARG A 536 2.32 -11.96 -1.58
CA ARG A 536 2.11 -11.41 -2.93
C ARG A 536 3.38 -11.23 -3.78
N ALA A 537 4.36 -12.11 -3.63
CA ALA A 537 5.73 -11.82 -4.03
C ALA A 537 6.27 -12.84 -5.04
N ASP A 538 6.52 -12.38 -6.27
CA ASP A 538 6.81 -13.21 -7.44
C ASP A 538 8.03 -14.11 -7.33
N ALA A 539 7.82 -15.41 -7.45
CA ALA A 539 8.89 -16.33 -7.85
C ALA A 539 9.27 -16.09 -9.32
N ALA A 540 10.14 -15.10 -9.59
CA ALA A 540 10.70 -14.85 -10.93
C ALA A 540 11.73 -15.92 -11.40
N ALA A 541 11.63 -17.14 -10.90
CA ALA A 541 12.37 -18.31 -11.37
C ALA A 541 11.71 -19.57 -10.80
N ALA A 542 10.52 -19.92 -11.28
CA ALA A 542 10.18 -21.34 -11.40
C ALA A 542 10.65 -21.76 -12.80
N ASP A 543 11.37 -22.88 -12.86
CA ASP A 543 11.78 -23.51 -14.11
C ASP A 543 10.54 -23.64 -15.03
N PRO A 544 10.65 -23.59 -16.37
CA PRO A 544 9.50 -23.78 -17.27
C PRO A 544 8.73 -25.10 -17.06
N HIS A 545 9.33 -26.02 -16.31
CA HIS A 545 8.82 -27.34 -15.96
C HIS A 545 8.37 -27.50 -14.51
N THR A 546 8.54 -26.49 -13.65
CA THR A 546 8.01 -26.50 -12.28
C THR A 546 6.89 -25.48 -12.17
N THR A 547 5.75 -25.93 -11.66
CA THR A 547 4.67 -25.00 -11.35
C THR A 547 5.12 -24.07 -10.21
N PRO A 548 4.65 -22.80 -10.16
CA PRO A 548 4.93 -21.93 -9.02
C PRO A 548 4.55 -22.54 -7.67
N GLN A 549 3.57 -23.44 -7.68
CA GLN A 549 3.09 -24.17 -6.51
C GLN A 549 4.11 -25.23 -6.03
N GLU A 550 4.71 -26.00 -6.93
CA GLU A 550 5.80 -26.94 -6.60
C GLU A 550 7.07 -26.23 -6.12
N ALA A 551 7.42 -25.09 -6.72
CA ALA A 551 8.57 -24.28 -6.30
C ALA A 551 8.39 -23.70 -4.88
N ILE A 552 7.16 -23.27 -4.54
CA ILE A 552 6.82 -22.79 -3.19
C ILE A 552 6.80 -23.95 -2.20
N GLU A 553 6.20 -25.09 -2.54
CA GLU A 553 6.11 -26.26 -1.66
C GLU A 553 7.51 -26.88 -1.40
N GLN A 554 8.41 -26.81 -2.39
CA GLN A 554 9.80 -27.21 -2.25
C GLN A 554 10.60 -26.20 -1.41
N ALA A 555 10.37 -24.89 -1.56
CA ALA A 555 10.96 -23.87 -0.70
C ALA A 555 10.50 -23.99 0.76
N GLU A 556 9.21 -24.25 1.00
CA GLU A 556 8.65 -24.49 2.33
C GLU A 556 9.19 -25.78 2.97
N LYS A 557 9.32 -26.88 2.21
CA LYS A 557 9.90 -28.14 2.71
C LYS A 557 11.41 -28.05 3.00
N THR A 558 12.13 -27.19 2.28
CA THR A 558 13.59 -27.03 2.46
C THR A 558 13.94 -25.97 3.51
N GLY A 559 12.95 -25.20 4.00
CA GLY A 559 13.17 -24.07 4.91
C GLY A 559 14.00 -22.94 4.27
N ASP A 560 14.15 -22.97 2.96
CA ASP A 560 14.97 -22.06 2.17
C ASP A 560 14.02 -21.06 1.51
N ASP A 561 13.98 -19.84 2.05
CA ASP A 561 13.15 -18.78 1.52
C ASP A 561 13.62 -18.38 0.10
N LEU A 562 13.27 -19.12 -0.96
CA LEU A 562 13.49 -18.78 -2.39
C LEU A 562 14.72 -17.88 -2.63
N ASN A 563 15.90 -18.36 -2.22
CA ASN A 563 17.15 -17.60 -2.31
C ASN A 563 17.60 -17.50 -3.77
N ILE A 564 17.12 -16.51 -4.52
CA ILE A 564 17.68 -16.24 -5.85
C ILE A 564 19.06 -15.61 -5.67
N VAL A 565 20.10 -16.35 -6.04
CA VAL A 565 21.51 -15.96 -5.87
C VAL A 565 21.83 -14.76 -6.76
N PRO A 566 22.52 -13.70 -6.28
CA PRO A 566 22.93 -12.54 -7.08
C PRO A 566 23.75 -12.87 -8.33
N GLU A 567 24.39 -14.04 -8.35
CA GLU A 567 25.15 -14.55 -9.49
C GLU A 567 24.26 -14.91 -10.68
N SER A 568 22.95 -15.18 -10.47
CA SER A 568 21.96 -15.42 -11.54
C SER A 568 21.72 -14.20 -12.46
N PHE A 569 22.02 -12.99 -12.00
CA PHE A 569 21.90 -11.78 -12.84
C PHE A 569 23.00 -11.73 -13.91
N ILE A 570 24.15 -12.39 -13.70
CA ILE A 570 25.32 -12.30 -14.58
C ILE A 570 25.10 -13.10 -15.88
N PRO A 571 24.64 -14.38 -15.86
CA PRO A 571 24.27 -15.13 -17.05
C PRO A 571 23.12 -14.47 -17.82
N ALA A 572 22.06 -14.04 -17.12
CA ALA A 572 20.89 -13.38 -17.75
C ALA A 572 21.29 -12.09 -18.47
N THR A 573 22.24 -11.32 -17.93
CA THR A 573 22.79 -10.12 -18.59
C THR A 573 23.69 -10.47 -19.78
N GLN A 574 24.41 -11.60 -19.73
CA GLN A 574 25.28 -12.08 -20.81
C GLN A 574 24.47 -12.65 -21.99
N GLU A 575 23.44 -13.46 -21.73
CA GLU A 575 22.49 -13.94 -22.74
C GLU A 575 21.81 -12.77 -23.45
N ARG A 576 21.41 -11.74 -22.70
CA ARG A 576 20.83 -10.50 -23.27
C ARG A 576 21.80 -9.73 -24.15
N LYS A 577 23.09 -9.69 -23.82
CA LYS A 577 24.11 -9.08 -24.70
C LYS A 577 24.28 -9.89 -25.99
N GLY A 578 24.00 -11.18 -25.97
CA GLY A 578 23.87 -12.03 -27.15
C GLY A 578 22.65 -11.66 -28.00
N ASP A 579 21.47 -11.56 -27.38
CA ASP A 579 20.20 -11.27 -28.08
C ASP A 579 20.05 -9.83 -28.59
N ILE A 580 20.69 -8.86 -27.93
CA ILE A 580 20.71 -7.46 -28.40
C ILE A 580 21.57 -7.32 -29.67
N LYS A 581 22.53 -8.23 -29.90
CA LYS A 581 23.29 -8.26 -31.16
C LYS A 581 22.48 -8.87 -32.31
N SER A 582 21.49 -9.72 -32.04
CA SER A 582 20.66 -10.37 -33.06
C SER A 582 19.35 -9.62 -33.36
N SER A 583 18.82 -8.87 -32.38
CA SER A 583 17.59 -8.09 -32.52
C SER A 583 17.87 -6.62 -32.14
N GLY A 584 17.98 -5.75 -33.16
CA GLY A 584 18.31 -4.32 -33.00
C GLY A 584 17.30 -3.46 -32.22
N VAL A 585 16.41 -4.05 -31.40
CA VAL A 585 15.36 -3.39 -30.63
C VAL A 585 15.37 -3.93 -29.19
N GLY A 586 16.48 -3.74 -28.49
CA GLY A 586 16.63 -4.03 -27.06
C GLY A 586 17.24 -2.85 -26.31
N ARG A 587 16.59 -2.40 -25.23
CA ARG A 587 17.15 -1.33 -24.38
C ARG A 587 18.34 -1.90 -23.60
N SER A 588 19.54 -1.37 -23.84
CA SER A 588 20.79 -1.93 -23.32
C SER A 588 21.04 -1.70 -21.82
N LYS A 589 20.30 -0.80 -21.13
CA LYS A 589 20.53 -0.45 -19.72
C LYS A 589 19.25 -0.13 -18.95
N SER A 590 19.27 -0.42 -17.64
CA SER A 590 18.23 -0.03 -16.68
C SER A 590 18.23 1.48 -16.40
N LEU A 591 17.05 2.05 -16.12
CA LEU A 591 16.91 3.48 -15.86
C LEU A 591 17.31 3.83 -14.42
N LEU A 592 18.45 4.52 -14.29
CA LEU A 592 18.94 5.03 -13.00
C LEU A 592 18.02 6.12 -12.41
N GLN A 593 17.64 7.10 -13.23
CA GLN A 593 16.79 8.24 -12.88
C GLN A 593 15.66 8.39 -13.91
N PRO A 594 14.58 9.11 -13.57
CA PRO A 594 13.55 9.47 -14.54
C PRO A 594 14.14 10.18 -15.77
N PRO A 595 13.69 9.85 -16.98
CA PRO A 595 14.24 10.44 -18.21
C PRO A 595 13.94 11.93 -18.31
N ASP A 596 14.83 12.71 -18.94
CA ASP A 596 14.67 14.18 -19.10
C ASP A 596 13.42 14.57 -19.87
N LYS A 597 12.99 13.71 -20.79
CA LYS A 597 11.73 13.86 -21.52
C LYS A 597 10.52 13.86 -20.59
N LEU A 598 10.64 13.58 -19.29
CA LEU A 598 9.54 13.63 -18.32
C LEU A 598 9.35 15.00 -17.68
N VAL A 599 10.39 15.85 -17.66
CA VAL A 599 10.43 17.06 -16.84
C VAL A 599 9.24 17.98 -17.12
N GLY A 600 8.43 18.23 -16.09
CA GLY A 600 7.28 19.14 -16.17
C GLY A 600 6.17 18.68 -17.12
N LYS A 601 6.17 17.43 -17.56
CA LYS A 601 5.21 16.98 -18.55
C LYS A 601 3.83 16.66 -17.98
N PHE A 602 3.66 16.42 -16.68
CA PHE A 602 2.37 16.02 -16.10
C PHE A 602 1.45 17.21 -15.81
N ALA A 603 1.40 18.21 -16.69
CA ALA A 603 0.39 19.27 -16.56
C ALA A 603 -1.02 18.73 -16.78
N ALA A 604 -1.98 19.35 -16.10
CA ALA A 604 -3.39 19.18 -16.43
C ALA A 604 -3.62 19.51 -17.92
N PRO A 605 -4.41 18.71 -18.65
CA PRO A 605 -4.78 18.99 -20.02
C PRO A 605 -5.56 20.31 -20.12
N GLU A 606 -5.39 21.00 -21.25
CA GLU A 606 -6.15 22.20 -21.57
C GLU A 606 -7.45 21.80 -22.27
N ARG A 607 -8.55 22.44 -21.86
CA ARG A 607 -9.85 22.24 -22.50
C ARG A 607 -9.93 23.13 -23.73
N THR A 608 -9.96 22.52 -24.90
CA THR A 608 -10.15 23.21 -26.19
C THR A 608 -11.53 23.89 -26.25
N PRO A 609 -11.70 24.92 -27.10
CA PRO A 609 -13.00 25.59 -27.29
C PRO A 609 -14.13 24.65 -27.73
N SER A 610 -13.80 23.53 -28.39
CA SER A 610 -14.73 22.49 -28.81
C SER A 610 -15.11 21.51 -27.68
N GLY A 611 -14.60 21.72 -26.46
CA GLY A 611 -14.93 20.93 -25.27
C GLY A 611 -14.09 19.66 -25.08
N TRP A 612 -13.10 19.41 -25.94
CA TRP A 612 -12.16 18.28 -25.84
C TRP A 612 -10.96 18.64 -24.98
N TYR A 613 -10.43 17.67 -24.23
CA TYR A 613 -9.18 17.85 -23.50
C TYR A 613 -7.99 17.49 -24.38
N GLN A 614 -7.02 18.39 -24.47
CA GLN A 614 -5.78 18.20 -25.22
C GLN A 614 -4.58 18.59 -24.36
N HIS A 615 -3.48 17.86 -24.45
CA HIS A 615 -2.24 18.26 -23.78
C HIS A 615 -1.41 19.15 -24.70
N ALA A 616 -0.75 20.18 -24.15
CA ALA A 616 0.12 21.09 -24.90
C ALA A 616 1.24 20.39 -25.70
N ASP A 617 1.68 19.21 -25.24
CA ASP A 617 2.71 18.40 -25.91
C ASP A 617 2.18 17.64 -27.15
N ASP A 618 0.86 17.43 -27.27
CA ASP A 618 0.26 16.74 -28.42
C ASP A 618 0.26 17.64 -29.68
N SER A 619 0.36 18.95 -29.48
CA SER A 619 0.36 19.98 -30.52
C SER A 619 1.76 20.24 -31.08
N MET A 620 2.84 20.02 -30.33
CA MET A 620 4.21 20.30 -30.79
C MET A 620 4.76 19.24 -31.76
N ALA A 621 4.21 18.03 -31.74
CA ALA A 621 4.58 16.99 -32.71
C ALA A 621 4.06 17.28 -34.12
N SER A 622 3.02 18.11 -34.27
CA SER A 622 2.39 18.40 -35.56
C SER A 622 2.94 19.64 -36.28
N VAL A 623 3.69 20.53 -35.60
CA VAL A 623 4.15 21.80 -36.22
C VAL A 623 5.63 21.82 -36.61
N SER A 624 6.45 20.88 -36.10
CA SER A 624 7.90 20.89 -36.37
C SER A 624 8.33 20.09 -37.61
N ALA A 625 7.40 19.48 -38.34
CA ALA A 625 7.69 18.66 -39.52
C ALA A 625 7.42 19.35 -40.88
N LEU A 626 7.06 20.63 -40.90
CA LEU A 626 6.58 21.33 -42.11
C LEU A 626 7.45 22.51 -42.60
N ALA A 627 8.64 22.71 -42.03
CA ALA A 627 9.56 23.76 -42.51
C ALA A 627 10.94 23.19 -42.78
N GLY A 628 11.13 22.59 -43.97
CA GLY A 628 12.44 22.16 -44.43
C GLY A 628 12.45 21.30 -45.69
N SER A 629 12.50 21.95 -46.85
CA SER A 629 13.03 21.47 -48.13
C SER A 629 12.18 20.59 -49.06
N HIS A 630 11.85 21.23 -50.20
CA HIS A 630 11.43 20.77 -51.53
C HIS A 630 11.81 19.35 -51.99
N PHE A 631 10.84 18.56 -52.48
CA PHE A 631 10.58 18.29 -53.91
C PHE A 631 9.36 17.35 -54.09
N ALA A 632 8.71 17.44 -55.25
CA ALA A 632 7.35 17.01 -55.55
C ALA A 632 7.09 15.48 -55.65
N GLY A 633 5.87 15.05 -55.29
CA GLY A 633 5.24 13.85 -55.88
C GLY A 633 4.28 13.06 -55.00
N LYS A 634 2.97 13.20 -55.28
CA LYS A 634 1.80 12.39 -54.85
C LYS A 634 1.26 12.57 -53.42
N ARG A 635 0.05 13.15 -53.38
CA ARG A 635 -0.89 13.13 -52.26
C ARG A 635 -1.24 11.68 -51.91
N GLN A 636 -0.85 11.24 -50.73
CA GLN A 636 -1.52 10.18 -49.97
C GLN A 636 -1.88 10.77 -48.61
N LEU A 637 -3.18 10.87 -48.34
CA LEU A 637 -3.74 11.20 -47.03
C LEU A 637 -3.37 10.06 -46.07
N GLN A 638 -2.32 10.23 -45.26
CA GLN A 638 -2.08 9.41 -44.08
C GLN A 638 -2.44 10.21 -42.82
N HIS A 639 -3.54 9.78 -42.23
CA HIS A 639 -4.07 10.19 -40.93
C HIS A 639 -3.39 9.35 -39.84
N ARG A 640 -3.10 9.97 -38.68
CA ARG A 640 -2.74 9.38 -37.37
C ARG A 640 -1.28 8.98 -37.16
N ASP A 641 -0.52 9.87 -36.55
CA ASP A 641 0.63 9.49 -35.73
C ASP A 641 0.14 8.70 -34.51
N SER A 642 0.38 7.40 -34.56
CA SER A 642 -0.13 6.40 -33.63
C SER A 642 0.83 6.23 -32.45
N PHE A 643 0.42 6.74 -31.28
CA PHE A 643 0.94 6.30 -29.98
C PHE A 643 0.67 4.80 -29.72
N ASP A 644 -0.16 4.15 -30.55
CA ASP A 644 -0.44 2.70 -30.54
C ASP A 644 0.77 1.84 -30.93
N SER A 645 1.73 2.35 -31.70
CA SER A 645 2.73 1.49 -32.37
C SER A 645 3.91 1.06 -31.49
N SER A 646 4.22 1.79 -30.40
CA SER A 646 5.35 1.43 -29.51
C SER A 646 4.96 0.51 -28.34
N PHE A 647 3.65 0.33 -28.09
CA PHE A 647 3.16 -0.64 -27.11
C PHE A 647 2.53 -1.89 -27.75
N SER A 648 2.20 -1.85 -29.05
CA SER A 648 1.51 -2.96 -29.74
C SER A 648 2.43 -3.95 -30.47
N ALA A 649 3.69 -3.59 -30.76
CA ALA A 649 4.58 -4.42 -31.58
C ALA A 649 5.05 -5.75 -30.94
N GLN A 650 4.67 -6.04 -29.68
CA GLN A 650 4.93 -7.33 -29.01
C GLN A 650 3.66 -8.08 -28.59
N THR A 651 2.47 -7.66 -29.06
CA THR A 651 1.17 -8.13 -28.54
C THR A 651 0.56 -9.29 -29.34
N GLY A 652 1.36 -10.32 -29.62
CA GLY A 652 0.80 -11.60 -30.11
C GLY A 652 0.09 -12.40 -29.01
N ASN A 653 0.57 -12.33 -27.75
CA ASN A 653 0.18 -13.28 -26.70
C ASN A 653 -0.46 -12.68 -25.42
N PHE A 654 -0.70 -11.37 -25.34
CA PHE A 654 -1.19 -10.71 -24.10
C PHE A 654 -2.29 -9.67 -24.34
N SER A 655 -3.38 -10.06 -25.02
CA SER A 655 -4.55 -9.18 -25.16
C SER A 655 -5.33 -9.11 -23.85
N VAL A 656 -5.56 -7.89 -23.34
CA VAL A 656 -6.41 -7.66 -22.17
C VAL A 656 -7.87 -7.78 -22.60
N TYR A 657 -8.58 -8.76 -22.03
CA TYR A 657 -9.98 -9.04 -22.32
C TYR A 657 -10.89 -7.91 -21.81
N MET A 658 -11.89 -7.53 -22.61
CA MET A 658 -12.92 -6.60 -22.15
C MET A 658 -13.84 -7.31 -21.16
N PRO A 659 -14.31 -6.61 -20.11
CA PRO A 659 -15.15 -7.23 -19.12
C PRO A 659 -16.51 -7.56 -19.73
N ARG A 660 -17.01 -8.76 -19.43
CA ARG A 660 -18.37 -9.16 -19.77
C ARG A 660 -19.30 -8.84 -18.61
N ARG A 661 -20.47 -8.30 -18.92
CA ARG A 661 -21.53 -8.09 -17.95
C ARG A 661 -21.98 -9.43 -17.36
N VAL A 662 -22.12 -9.53 -16.04
CA VAL A 662 -22.59 -10.77 -15.38
C VAL A 662 -23.92 -11.25 -15.95
N GLU A 663 -24.82 -10.34 -16.30
CA GLU A 663 -26.13 -10.69 -16.84
C GLU A 663 -26.04 -11.39 -18.21
N SER A 664 -24.93 -11.23 -18.93
CA SER A 664 -24.70 -11.88 -20.24
C SER A 664 -24.26 -13.35 -20.14
N ILE A 665 -23.89 -13.81 -18.95
CA ILE A 665 -23.44 -15.18 -18.70
C ILE A 665 -24.43 -16.00 -17.86
N MET A 666 -25.52 -15.39 -17.40
CA MET A 666 -26.56 -16.05 -16.61
C MET A 666 -27.70 -16.58 -17.49
N GLY A 667 -28.29 -17.71 -17.08
CA GLY A 667 -29.60 -18.12 -17.58
C GLY A 667 -30.73 -17.21 -17.09
N ASP A 668 -31.90 -17.26 -17.73
CA ASP A 668 -33.01 -16.34 -17.46
C ASP A 668 -33.52 -16.35 -16.01
N GLU A 669 -33.53 -17.52 -15.37
CA GLU A 669 -33.95 -17.66 -13.97
C GLU A 669 -32.94 -17.04 -13.00
N ASP A 670 -31.65 -17.36 -13.18
CA ASP A 670 -30.57 -16.84 -12.34
C ASP A 670 -30.39 -15.34 -12.52
N ARG A 671 -30.60 -14.83 -13.75
CA ARG A 671 -30.62 -13.40 -14.03
C ARG A 671 -31.72 -12.69 -13.25
N ARG A 672 -32.94 -13.23 -13.20
CA ARG A 672 -34.03 -12.63 -12.41
C ARG A 672 -33.72 -12.66 -10.91
N LYS A 673 -33.15 -13.75 -10.40
CA LYS A 673 -32.71 -13.85 -8.99
C LYS A 673 -31.64 -12.80 -8.68
N TYR A 674 -30.68 -12.63 -9.59
CA TYR A 674 -29.62 -11.64 -9.46
C TYR A 674 -30.15 -10.21 -9.50
N GLU A 675 -31.08 -9.89 -10.42
CA GLU A 675 -31.73 -8.58 -10.48
C GLU A 675 -32.52 -8.27 -9.20
N LEU A 676 -33.24 -9.26 -8.65
CA LEU A 676 -33.93 -9.14 -7.36
C LEU A 676 -32.96 -8.96 -6.18
N ALA A 677 -31.85 -9.71 -6.17
CA ALA A 677 -30.83 -9.60 -5.14
C ALA A 677 -30.16 -8.22 -5.17
N GLN A 678 -29.85 -7.69 -6.36
CA GLN A 678 -29.32 -6.34 -6.51
C GLN A 678 -30.32 -5.26 -6.07
N ALA A 679 -31.59 -5.38 -6.47
CA ALA A 679 -32.62 -4.44 -6.04
C ALA A 679 -32.75 -4.43 -4.51
N SER A 680 -32.71 -5.61 -3.87
CA SER A 680 -32.71 -5.75 -2.42
C SER A 680 -31.48 -5.09 -1.77
N GLN A 681 -30.27 -5.35 -2.31
CA GLN A 681 -29.03 -4.75 -1.81
C GLN A 681 -29.04 -3.21 -1.92
N VAL A 682 -29.49 -2.67 -3.06
CA VAL A 682 -29.61 -1.22 -3.28
C VAL A 682 -30.65 -0.62 -2.35
N ASN A 683 -31.77 -1.30 -2.12
CA ASN A 683 -32.82 -0.84 -1.20
C ASN A 683 -32.32 -0.85 0.26
N GLN A 684 -31.59 -1.89 0.70
CA GLN A 684 -30.95 -1.94 2.02
C GLN A 684 -29.88 -0.86 2.19
N PHE A 685 -29.09 -0.62 1.15
CA PHE A 685 -28.07 0.42 1.18
C PHE A 685 -28.70 1.82 1.26
N THR A 686 -29.72 2.10 0.45
CA THR A 686 -30.42 3.38 0.45
C THR A 686 -31.24 3.61 1.71
N SER A 687 -31.81 2.57 2.32
CA SER A 687 -32.48 2.68 3.62
C SER A 687 -31.49 3.01 4.74
N ASN A 688 -30.34 2.31 4.80
CA ASN A 688 -29.27 2.59 5.76
C ASN A 688 -28.63 3.99 5.55
N ALA A 689 -28.57 4.47 4.31
CA ALA A 689 -28.13 5.82 3.99
C ALA A 689 -29.15 6.88 4.47
N ARG A 690 -30.47 6.62 4.34
CA ARG A 690 -31.55 7.51 4.78
C ARG A 690 -31.71 7.57 6.31
N VAL A 691 -31.52 6.47 7.03
CA VAL A 691 -31.54 6.45 8.51
C VAL A 691 -30.43 7.35 9.12
N ASN A 692 -29.38 7.63 8.34
CA ASN A 692 -28.26 8.48 8.74
C ASN A 692 -28.32 9.93 8.20
N GLN A 693 -29.46 10.36 7.62
CA GLN A 693 -29.66 11.73 7.12
C GLN A 693 -30.78 12.44 7.91
N GLU A 694 -30.33 13.26 8.88
CA GLU A 694 -30.98 14.38 9.60
C GLU A 694 -32.42 14.21 10.20
N PRO A 695 -32.63 14.63 11.46
CA PRO A 695 -33.97 14.79 12.02
C PRO A 695 -34.69 15.98 11.36
N PRO A 696 -36.04 16.02 11.38
CA PRO A 696 -36.81 17.08 10.74
C PRO A 696 -36.43 18.47 11.29
N PRO A 697 -36.48 19.53 10.46
CA PRO A 697 -36.01 20.85 10.87
C PRO A 697 -36.96 21.45 11.92
N GLY A 698 -36.45 21.77 13.11
CA GLY A 698 -37.17 22.63 14.06
C GLY A 698 -37.05 22.32 15.55
N GLN A 699 -36.37 21.27 16.01
CA GLN A 699 -36.17 21.03 17.44
C GLN A 699 -34.72 20.72 17.77
N VAL A 700 -34.11 21.60 18.56
CA VAL A 700 -32.83 21.37 19.23
C VAL A 700 -33.11 20.42 20.38
N TYR A 701 -32.66 19.17 20.28
CA TYR A 701 -32.53 18.29 21.43
C TYR A 701 -31.05 18.04 21.71
N GLU A 702 -30.60 18.46 22.90
CA GLU A 702 -29.41 17.89 23.51
C GLU A 702 -29.74 16.45 23.87
N PHE A 703 -29.12 15.49 23.17
CA PHE A 703 -29.24 14.09 23.53
C PHE A 703 -28.49 13.85 24.85
N SER A 704 -29.19 13.29 25.85
CA SER A 704 -28.53 12.85 27.08
C SER A 704 -27.76 11.54 26.84
N GLU A 705 -26.65 11.32 27.55
CA GLU A 705 -25.78 10.13 27.39
C GLU A 705 -26.52 8.78 27.46
N SER A 706 -27.67 8.74 28.12
CA SER A 706 -28.56 7.58 28.20
C SER A 706 -29.24 7.21 26.86
N GLU A 707 -29.54 8.17 25.99
CA GLU A 707 -30.16 7.93 24.68
C GLU A 707 -29.15 7.45 23.64
N LEU A 708 -27.92 7.97 23.69
CA LEU A 708 -26.78 7.48 22.92
C LEU A 708 -26.44 6.01 23.23
N ARG A 709 -26.67 5.56 24.47
CA ARG A 709 -26.51 4.15 24.85
C ARG A 709 -27.64 3.24 24.34
N ARG A 710 -28.84 3.77 24.09
CA ARG A 710 -29.96 3.01 23.52
C ARG A 710 -29.86 2.81 22.01
N ALA A 711 -29.14 3.70 21.31
CA ALA A 711 -28.99 3.67 19.85
C ALA A 711 -28.00 2.61 19.31
N GLY A 712 -27.51 1.68 20.15
CA GLY A 712 -26.82 0.47 19.67
C GLY A 712 -25.52 0.70 18.91
N PHE A 713 -24.71 1.69 19.31
CA PHE A 713 -23.34 1.82 18.83
C PHE A 713 -22.39 0.98 19.69
N THR A 714 -21.99 -0.18 19.18
CA THR A 714 -20.81 -0.91 19.63
C THR A 714 -19.80 -0.98 18.50
N ASP A 715 -18.51 -0.88 18.83
CA ASP A 715 -17.41 -0.99 17.89
C ASP A 715 -17.49 -2.33 17.13
N ALA A 716 -17.04 -2.34 15.86
CA ALA A 716 -17.06 -3.50 14.95
C ALA A 716 -16.32 -4.76 15.46
N VAL A 717 -15.77 -4.72 16.68
CA VAL A 717 -15.12 -5.84 17.36
C VAL A 717 -16.14 -6.64 18.20
N ASP A 718 -17.21 -6.03 18.72
CA ASP A 718 -18.20 -6.72 19.56
C ASP A 718 -19.19 -7.57 18.75
N SER A 719 -19.38 -7.28 17.46
CA SER A 719 -20.20 -8.10 16.57
C SER A 719 -19.63 -9.52 16.35
N LEU A 720 -18.30 -9.69 16.52
CA LEU A 720 -17.64 -11.00 16.47
C LEU A 720 -17.84 -11.83 17.74
N LEU A 721 -17.96 -11.18 18.91
CA LEU A 721 -18.17 -11.87 20.19
C LEU A 721 -19.63 -12.26 20.40
N MET A 722 -20.58 -11.46 19.92
CA MET A 722 -22.02 -11.76 20.01
C MET A 722 -22.47 -12.88 19.05
N ALA A 723 -21.75 -13.11 17.95
CA ALA A 723 -22.01 -14.23 17.04
C ALA A 723 -21.63 -15.60 17.64
N ALA A 724 -20.75 -15.63 18.64
CA ALA A 724 -20.28 -16.86 19.27
C ALA A 724 -21.03 -17.25 20.56
N GLY A 725 -22.02 -16.46 20.99
CA GLY A 725 -22.71 -16.72 22.25
C GLY A 725 -24.05 -16.02 22.37
N SER A 726 -25.10 -16.57 21.76
CA SER A 726 -26.46 -16.33 22.28
C SER A 726 -27.36 -17.55 22.15
N ARG A 727 -27.84 -18.00 23.31
CA ARG A 727 -28.91 -18.99 23.47
C ARG A 727 -30.21 -18.42 22.92
N ARG A 728 -30.91 -19.20 22.09
CA ARG A 728 -32.25 -18.90 21.56
C ARG A 728 -33.28 -18.73 22.69
N PRO A 729 -34.17 -17.72 22.66
CA PRO A 729 -35.41 -17.74 23.44
C PRO A 729 -36.50 -18.57 22.73
N PRO A 730 -37.47 -19.15 23.47
CA PRO A 730 -38.39 -20.15 22.94
C PRO A 730 -39.55 -19.54 22.14
N HIS A 731 -39.97 -20.27 21.11
CA HIS A 731 -41.16 -20.02 20.30
C HIS A 731 -42.45 -20.25 21.11
N GLN A 732 -43.40 -19.31 21.04
CA GLN A 732 -44.82 -19.57 21.28
C GLN A 732 -45.57 -19.65 19.93
N ARG A 733 -46.35 -20.72 19.78
CA ARG A 733 -47.27 -21.00 18.66
C ARG A 733 -48.58 -20.24 18.82
N MET A 734 -49.21 -19.96 17.67
CA MET A 734 -50.65 -20.01 17.31
C MET A 734 -50.87 -18.98 16.18
N SER A 735 -51.77 -19.09 15.22
CA SER A 735 -52.70 -20.10 14.69
C SER A 735 -53.22 -19.46 13.39
N SER A 736 -53.45 -20.26 12.35
CA SER A 736 -54.15 -19.91 11.11
C SER A 736 -55.59 -19.43 11.36
N ALA A 737 -56.07 -18.46 10.59
CA ALA A 737 -57.48 -18.35 10.16
C ALA A 737 -57.66 -17.37 8.98
N GLU A 738 -58.73 -17.61 8.24
CA GLU A 738 -59.09 -17.13 6.92
C GLU A 738 -59.72 -15.71 6.90
N SER A 739 -59.77 -15.16 5.67
CA SER A 739 -60.98 -14.58 5.03
C SER A 739 -61.40 -13.11 5.22
N LEU A 740 -61.81 -12.57 4.07
CA LEU A 740 -62.92 -11.63 3.79
C LEU A 740 -62.73 -10.11 3.99
N ALA A 741 -62.60 -9.44 2.83
CA ALA A 741 -63.55 -8.52 2.21
C ALA A 741 -64.10 -7.28 2.96
N SER A 742 -64.34 -6.25 2.12
CA SER A 742 -65.09 -4.99 2.33
C SER A 742 -64.35 -3.90 3.13
N GLY A 743 -64.38 -2.63 2.79
CA GLY A 743 -65.07 -1.87 1.75
C GLY A 743 -64.75 -0.37 1.93
N SER A 744 -64.71 0.37 0.81
CA SER A 744 -65.41 1.65 0.62
C SER A 744 -65.31 2.71 1.75
N LEU A 745 -64.85 3.96 1.55
CA LEU A 745 -65.45 5.01 0.71
C LEU A 745 -64.76 6.36 1.04
N SER A 746 -65.15 7.41 0.29
CA SER A 746 -64.75 8.84 0.32
C SER A 746 -63.51 9.15 -0.53
N GLN A 747 -63.60 9.62 -1.78
CA GLN A 747 -64.39 10.68 -2.42
C GLN A 747 -64.00 12.08 -1.94
N GLU A 748 -63.11 12.74 -2.68
CA GLU A 748 -63.30 14.15 -3.03
C GLU A 748 -62.65 14.50 -4.37
N ARG A 749 -63.42 15.28 -5.14
CA ARG A 749 -63.19 15.70 -6.54
C ARG A 749 -62.32 16.95 -6.60
N GLY A 750 -61.49 17.02 -7.63
CA GLY A 750 -61.01 18.28 -8.22
C GLY A 750 -60.70 18.06 -9.70
N GLN A 751 -61.64 18.42 -10.58
CA GLN A 751 -61.49 18.39 -12.04
C GLN A 751 -60.63 19.56 -12.53
N LEU A 752 -59.85 19.36 -13.61
CA LEU A 752 -59.97 20.17 -14.84
C LEU A 752 -59.15 19.61 -16.03
N HIS A 753 -59.90 19.44 -17.12
CA HIS A 753 -59.63 19.15 -18.53
C HIS A 753 -58.22 19.36 -19.14
N HIS A 754 -57.78 18.38 -19.96
CA HIS A 754 -57.73 18.56 -21.42
C HIS A 754 -57.70 17.22 -22.19
N SER A 755 -58.48 17.18 -23.27
CA SER A 755 -58.63 16.11 -24.26
C SER A 755 -57.47 16.09 -25.27
N ASP A 756 -57.04 14.92 -25.74
CA ASP A 756 -57.47 14.36 -27.04
C ASP A 756 -56.66 13.12 -27.48
N SER A 757 -57.41 12.04 -27.74
CA SER A 757 -57.37 11.19 -28.94
C SER A 757 -56.04 10.58 -29.44
N TYR A 758 -55.90 9.24 -29.44
CA TYR A 758 -55.98 8.38 -30.64
C TYR A 758 -55.86 6.87 -30.32
N ARG A 759 -56.53 6.09 -31.16
CA ARG A 759 -56.93 4.67 -31.03
C ARG A 759 -55.81 3.63 -31.14
N ALA A 760 -56.14 2.48 -30.56
CA ALA A 760 -55.51 1.16 -30.66
C ALA A 760 -55.34 0.60 -32.08
N ILE A 761 -54.29 -0.22 -32.26
CA ILE A 761 -54.31 -1.41 -33.13
C ILE A 761 -53.64 -2.58 -32.39
N ARG A 762 -54.40 -3.67 -32.30
CA ARG A 762 -54.06 -4.97 -31.71
C ARG A 762 -53.69 -5.88 -32.88
N GLN A 763 -52.51 -6.52 -32.87
CA GLN A 763 -52.20 -7.61 -33.80
C GLN A 763 -51.86 -8.88 -33.01
N GLN A 764 -52.70 -9.89 -33.22
CA GLN A 764 -52.48 -11.28 -32.85
C GLN A 764 -51.49 -11.90 -33.84
N ILE A 765 -50.54 -12.72 -33.37
CA ILE A 765 -49.77 -13.63 -34.22
C ILE A 765 -49.88 -15.04 -33.62
N VAL A 766 -50.33 -15.94 -34.47
CA VAL A 766 -50.58 -17.38 -34.30
C VAL A 766 -49.26 -18.15 -34.52
N PRO A 767 -49.00 -19.28 -33.83
CA PRO A 767 -47.74 -20.02 -33.92
C PRO A 767 -47.70 -21.01 -35.11
N PRO A 768 -46.51 -21.41 -35.61
CA PRO A 768 -46.37 -22.52 -36.56
C PRO A 768 -46.00 -23.86 -35.88
N PRO A 769 -46.11 -24.99 -36.61
CA PRO A 769 -46.55 -26.28 -36.05
C PRO A 769 -45.44 -27.32 -35.82
N ASN A 770 -45.83 -28.35 -35.07
CA ASN A 770 -45.12 -29.60 -34.79
C ASN A 770 -44.64 -30.36 -36.05
N THR A 771 -43.40 -30.88 -35.98
CA THR A 771 -42.96 -32.04 -36.77
C THR A 771 -42.41 -33.12 -35.84
N THR A 772 -42.92 -34.33 -36.04
CA THR A 772 -42.65 -35.57 -35.29
C THR A 772 -41.35 -36.28 -35.70
N ALA A 773 -40.71 -36.87 -34.69
CA ALA A 773 -40.00 -38.15 -34.67
C ALA A 773 -38.68 -38.32 -35.44
N ARG A 774 -37.59 -38.54 -34.67
CA ARG A 774 -36.86 -39.82 -34.75
C ARG A 774 -36.13 -40.16 -33.45
N THR A 775 -36.37 -41.40 -33.03
CA THR A 775 -35.92 -42.11 -31.85
C THR A 775 -34.49 -42.61 -31.97
N GLY A 776 -33.72 -42.51 -30.88
CA GLY A 776 -32.52 -43.30 -30.61
C GLY A 776 -32.38 -43.52 -29.10
N ARG A 777 -32.93 -44.63 -28.59
CA ARG A 777 -32.55 -45.22 -27.29
C ARG A 777 -31.37 -46.17 -27.56
N SER A 778 -30.36 -46.27 -26.70
CA SER A 778 -30.32 -47.12 -25.50
C SER A 778 -28.83 -47.35 -25.13
N PRO A 779 -28.45 -48.10 -24.08
CA PRO A 779 -28.96 -48.16 -22.71
C PRO A 779 -27.82 -48.21 -21.66
N LEU A 780 -28.09 -47.73 -20.45
CA LEU A 780 -27.81 -48.43 -19.17
C LEU A 780 -28.42 -47.57 -18.05
N GLY A 781 -29.73 -47.74 -17.85
CA GLY A 781 -30.34 -47.55 -16.52
C GLY A 781 -29.85 -48.67 -15.60
N ARG A 782 -30.08 -48.70 -14.30
CA ARG A 782 -31.16 -48.27 -13.39
C ARG A 782 -30.65 -48.75 -12.01
N ALA A 783 -31.08 -48.39 -10.83
CA ALA A 783 -32.12 -47.62 -10.16
C ALA A 783 -31.65 -47.58 -8.67
N GLY A 784 -32.18 -46.84 -7.70
CA GLY A 784 -33.30 -45.93 -7.53
C GLY A 784 -33.23 -45.45 -6.07
N TRP A 785 -33.51 -44.17 -5.81
CA TRP A 785 -34.70 -43.66 -5.10
C TRP A 785 -34.59 -43.51 -3.57
N VAL A 786 -35.09 -42.36 -3.11
CA VAL A 786 -35.40 -41.92 -1.72
C VAL A 786 -34.17 -41.51 -0.89
N GLY A 787 -34.10 -40.38 -0.19
CA GLY A 787 -35.01 -39.29 0.17
C GLY A 787 -34.23 -38.35 1.11
N SER A 788 -34.73 -37.13 1.27
CA SER A 788 -34.17 -36.04 2.08
C SER A 788 -33.94 -36.39 3.55
N THR A 789 -32.80 -35.99 4.13
CA THR A 789 -32.70 -35.61 5.55
C THR A 789 -31.49 -34.70 5.82
N THR A 790 -31.77 -33.67 6.60
CA THR A 790 -30.88 -32.72 7.28
C THR A 790 -29.98 -33.42 8.29
N MET A 791 -28.70 -33.06 8.37
CA MET A 791 -27.79 -33.48 9.44
C MET A 791 -27.47 -32.28 10.36
N ASP A 792 -28.36 -32.07 11.33
CA ASP A 792 -27.98 -31.76 12.70
C ASP A 792 -28.02 -33.09 13.47
N GLU A 793 -27.23 -33.22 14.54
CA GLU A 793 -27.15 -34.35 15.50
C GLU A 793 -26.20 -35.51 15.15
N VAL A 794 -24.95 -35.40 15.61
CA VAL A 794 -24.25 -36.46 16.37
C VAL A 794 -23.29 -35.80 17.38
N GLU A 795 -23.83 -35.40 18.53
CA GLU A 795 -23.10 -35.28 19.80
C GLU A 795 -23.84 -36.17 20.82
N ASP A 796 -23.09 -36.67 21.80
CA ASP A 796 -23.50 -37.51 22.94
C ASP A 796 -23.64 -39.03 22.73
N GLN A 797 -22.51 -39.70 22.97
CA GLN A 797 -22.34 -40.86 23.86
C GLN A 797 -20.85 -41.28 23.75
N ILE A 798 -19.99 -41.25 24.77
CA ILE A 798 -20.09 -41.69 26.16
C ILE A 798 -18.97 -41.00 26.96
N GLY A 799 -19.31 -40.47 28.14
CA GLY A 799 -18.35 -40.02 29.15
C GLY A 799 -18.12 -41.05 30.26
N GLY A 800 -17.01 -40.88 30.98
CA GLY A 800 -16.68 -41.51 32.27
C GLY A 800 -15.54 -42.53 32.15
N SER A 801 -14.47 -42.52 32.95
CA SER A 801 -14.20 -41.86 34.23
C SER A 801 -12.73 -42.04 34.64
N HIS A 802 -12.26 -41.13 35.51
CA HIS A 802 -10.98 -41.04 36.24
C HIS A 802 -10.25 -42.33 36.66
N TYR A 803 -8.90 -42.33 36.66
CA TYR A 803 -8.02 -42.16 37.85
C TYR A 803 -6.53 -42.42 37.46
N ASP A 804 -5.63 -41.52 37.89
CA ASP A 804 -4.16 -41.68 38.03
C ASP A 804 -3.85 -42.48 39.34
N PRO A 805 -2.61 -42.82 39.76
CA PRO A 805 -1.27 -42.82 39.13
C PRO A 805 -0.43 -44.10 39.48
N ASP A 806 0.90 -44.03 39.27
CA ASP A 806 2.00 -44.78 39.90
C ASP A 806 2.64 -46.03 39.23
N SER A 807 3.81 -45.76 38.63
CA SER A 807 5.12 -46.30 39.04
C SER A 807 5.68 -47.62 38.43
N ARG A 808 6.99 -47.51 38.12
CA ARG A 808 8.08 -48.51 38.14
C ARG A 808 8.38 -49.38 36.91
N GLY A 809 9.65 -49.24 36.50
CA GLY A 809 10.54 -50.30 36.01
C GLY A 809 10.41 -50.58 34.52
N THR A 810 11.45 -50.80 33.73
CA THR A 810 12.87 -51.13 33.98
C THR A 810 13.60 -51.02 32.63
N SER A 811 14.85 -50.58 32.67
CA SER A 811 15.83 -50.45 31.59
C SER A 811 16.28 -51.82 30.99
N PRO A 812 17.43 -51.92 30.29
CA PRO A 812 17.75 -51.56 28.90
C PRO A 812 18.42 -52.75 28.14
N ARG A 813 18.91 -52.57 26.90
CA ARG A 813 19.99 -53.31 26.16
C ARG A 813 19.79 -53.07 24.65
N HIS A 814 20.73 -52.97 23.72
CA HIS A 814 22.19 -53.18 23.58
C HIS A 814 22.55 -52.39 22.28
N SER A 815 23.48 -51.42 22.26
CA SER A 815 24.94 -51.51 22.04
C SER A 815 25.44 -51.90 20.63
N GLN A 816 26.41 -51.10 20.16
CA GLN A 816 27.54 -51.36 19.22
C GLN A 816 27.41 -50.90 17.73
N GLY A 817 28.29 -49.94 17.35
CA GLY A 817 28.71 -49.60 15.97
C GLY A 817 29.90 -50.47 15.52
N PRO A 818 30.98 -49.96 14.87
CA PRO A 818 31.15 -48.86 13.91
C PRO A 818 32.11 -49.18 12.70
N ARG A 819 32.34 -48.19 11.79
CA ARG A 819 33.49 -47.99 10.83
C ARG A 819 33.69 -48.99 9.67
N THR A 820 33.95 -48.55 8.43
CA THR A 820 35.27 -48.19 7.83
C THR A 820 35.10 -47.27 6.58
N ASN A 821 35.80 -46.13 6.45
CA ASN A 821 37.13 -45.88 5.83
C ASN A 821 37.27 -46.17 4.32
N HIS A 822 37.46 -45.10 3.52
CA HIS A 822 38.52 -44.99 2.50
C HIS A 822 39.05 -43.54 2.43
N ARG A 823 40.33 -43.45 2.07
CA ARG A 823 41.33 -42.40 2.35
C ARG A 823 41.03 -40.99 1.88
#